data_AF-A0A1I5GNB2-F1
#
_entry.id   AF-A0A1I5GNB2-F1
#
_cell.length_a   1.000
_cell.length_b   1.000
_cell.length_c   1.000
_cell.angle_alpha   90.00
_cell.angle_beta   90.00
_cell.angle_gamma   90.00
#
_symmetry.space_group_name_H-M   'P 1'
#
loop_
_entity.id
_entity.type
_entity.pdbx_description
1 polymer ?
#
loop_
_entity_poly.entity_id
_entity_poly.type
_entity_poly.pdbx_seq_one_letter_code
_entity_poly.pdbx_strand_id
1 'polypeptide(L)'
;MSWENKAMTEMGQVPRHLRSNIPHRVTTVDEVETIVGRPASAVMLKQISALDEGCRAVLAQCPIAAFGYRDGNGAGRTTFIGGTPGFARVHSPTRISFALSEPGAPRGPVSFFFLLPGVGEILRVNGSVAERRGAETTVDIEEAYVHCAQAVLRSRLWQPPAPAEPAAEITGDGPLCRPGVADFLAAAPFLALSSWDSSGGSDTSPRGDRETVARILDGRTLVIPDRKGNKRADTLHNLLEDDRISLAALVPGRSGVLHVRGRGAITTDHALLETMALRGMPPHAALLIDVEHAELTGNDAVARSRLWSPGTRLDRGAAPDLVALAGEHLTANSVTTDGGPPAFLLKAVGAIPGINRLLRLATNRLYRSGLRKEGYEDIEDGAGDRRRGFVRRLLRRPADDGADDGGARKPLREVRIAEVRRETPTALTFVLEDTGDGQGSFDFRPGQYFTLVADIDGRTIRRAYSATSVPGSSRLEVTVKHVEDGRFSTHAHRDLRAGDRLAVRGPSGSFHTEPRLPEEIVLVAAGSGITPMMSMIRTRLADRAGRGRIALLYSSRGEEEIIFADDLARLEKDDRDRLSVTHVLTSRDGRLDAAGVGRWINELQPSRDAHYYLCGPEPLMDTVRDVLAGLAIPDTRVHHERYTSGADATTAATAPQQMTIEEDGRPVGTVMVEPGQTLLDAGLAAGLPMPYSCTVGNCGDCMVKLQTGEITQNEPNCLTPQQKADGYILTCIGCPLSKVTLDIADP
;
A
#
# COMPACT_ATOMS: atom_id res chain seq x y z
N MET A 1 48.14 -9.59 -36.98
CA MET A 1 46.75 -10.01 -37.23
C MET A 1 46.54 -11.33 -36.49
N SER A 2 46.29 -11.45 -35.18
CA SER A 2 45.50 -10.68 -34.21
C SER A 2 43.99 -10.72 -34.47
N TRP A 3 43.36 -11.89 -34.58
CA TRP A 3 41.88 -12.05 -34.44
C TRP A 3 41.39 -13.44 -33.99
N GLU A 4 42.24 -14.38 -33.53
CA GLU A 4 41.76 -15.76 -33.23
C GLU A 4 42.06 -16.32 -31.83
N ASN A 5 42.66 -15.56 -30.90
CA ASN A 5 42.97 -16.04 -29.53
C ASN A 5 42.22 -15.32 -28.40
N LYS A 6 41.01 -14.77 -28.67
CA LYS A 6 40.26 -13.96 -27.69
C LYS A 6 38.81 -14.41 -27.43
N ALA A 7 38.44 -15.65 -27.78
CA ALA A 7 37.05 -16.13 -27.67
C ALA A 7 36.86 -17.39 -26.79
N MET A 8 37.87 -17.84 -26.04
CA MET A 8 37.77 -19.05 -25.19
C MET A 8 38.30 -18.85 -23.76
N THR A 9 38.21 -17.64 -23.20
CA THR A 9 38.66 -17.38 -21.81
C THR A 9 37.80 -16.31 -21.11
N GLU A 10 36.49 -16.39 -21.26
CA GLU A 10 35.53 -15.62 -20.44
C GLU A 10 34.42 -16.55 -19.92
N MET A 11 34.81 -17.57 -19.16
CA MET A 11 33.94 -18.25 -18.19
C MET A 11 34.56 -18.05 -16.80
N GLY A 12 33.78 -17.44 -15.90
CA GLY A 12 33.99 -17.50 -14.45
C GLY A 12 35.29 -16.92 -13.90
N GLN A 13 35.36 -15.60 -13.73
CA GLN A 13 36.28 -15.01 -12.76
C GLN A 13 35.53 -14.23 -11.66
N VAL A 14 35.25 -14.94 -10.56
CA VAL A 14 34.96 -14.38 -9.22
C VAL A 14 35.95 -13.24 -8.90
N PRO A 15 35.50 -12.05 -8.44
CA PRO A 15 36.37 -10.93 -8.09
C PRO A 15 37.49 -11.28 -7.11
N ARG A 16 38.66 -10.65 -7.29
CA ARG A 16 39.92 -10.96 -6.59
C ARG A 16 39.90 -10.79 -5.07
N HIS A 17 39.04 -9.93 -4.50
CA HIS A 17 39.01 -9.65 -3.05
C HIS A 17 38.32 -10.74 -2.22
N LEU A 18 37.38 -11.50 -2.79
CA LEU A 18 36.80 -12.68 -2.14
C LEU A 18 37.67 -13.95 -2.28
N ARG A 19 38.69 -13.94 -3.17
CA ARG A 19 39.51 -15.13 -3.46
C ARG A 19 40.59 -15.44 -2.41
N SER A 20 41.04 -14.46 -1.63
CA SER A 20 42.25 -14.65 -0.80
C SER A 20 42.03 -14.75 0.71
N ASN A 21 40.88 -14.36 1.26
CA ASN A 21 40.73 -14.17 2.71
C ASN A 21 39.44 -14.73 3.36
N ILE A 22 38.66 -15.60 2.70
CA ILE A 22 37.55 -16.31 3.37
C ILE A 22 38.06 -17.66 3.89
N PRO A 23 38.38 -17.80 5.18
CA PRO A 23 38.67 -19.10 5.76
C PRO A 23 37.44 -20.03 5.66
N HIS A 24 37.70 -21.32 5.43
CA HIS A 24 36.69 -22.39 5.44
C HIS A 24 35.49 -22.18 4.48
N ARG A 25 35.78 -21.86 3.21
CA ARG A 25 34.78 -21.81 2.14
C ARG A 25 34.34 -23.21 1.73
N VAL A 26 33.04 -23.41 1.60
CA VAL A 26 32.43 -24.63 1.06
C VAL A 26 32.33 -24.52 -0.46
N THR A 27 32.79 -25.52 -1.19
CA THR A 27 32.85 -25.50 -2.67
C THR A 27 32.28 -26.74 -3.32
N THR A 28 31.89 -27.75 -2.55
CA THR A 28 31.35 -29.01 -3.09
C THR A 28 29.98 -29.36 -2.51
N VAL A 29 29.18 -30.12 -3.28
CA VAL A 29 27.87 -30.61 -2.85
C VAL A 29 28.00 -31.52 -1.62
N ASP A 30 29.01 -32.40 -1.59
CA ASP A 30 29.24 -33.31 -0.47
C ASP A 30 29.52 -32.58 0.85
N GLU A 31 30.25 -31.47 0.80
CA GLU A 31 30.46 -30.60 1.97
C GLU A 31 29.14 -29.96 2.43
N VAL A 32 28.35 -29.40 1.50
CA VAL A 32 27.02 -28.82 1.82
C VAL A 32 26.12 -29.87 2.47
N GLU A 33 26.04 -31.07 1.91
CA GLU A 33 25.22 -32.16 2.44
C GLU A 33 25.73 -32.68 3.78
N THR A 34 27.04 -32.61 4.04
CA THR A 34 27.63 -32.95 5.35
C THR A 34 27.23 -31.93 6.42
N ILE A 35 27.16 -30.64 6.05
CA ILE A 35 26.84 -29.55 6.98
C ILE A 35 25.34 -29.48 7.27
N VAL A 36 24.51 -29.45 6.22
CA VAL A 36 23.06 -29.24 6.32
C VAL A 36 22.30 -30.56 6.55
N GLY A 37 22.88 -31.67 6.09
CA GLY A 37 22.22 -32.96 5.97
C GLY A 37 21.34 -33.05 4.72
N ARG A 38 21.00 -34.27 4.31
CA ARG A 38 20.05 -34.49 3.22
C ARG A 38 18.60 -34.28 3.68
N PRO A 39 17.72 -33.68 2.85
CA PRO A 39 16.30 -33.61 3.15
C PRO A 39 15.71 -35.02 3.21
N ALA A 40 14.79 -35.26 4.15
CA ALA A 40 14.08 -36.53 4.19
C ALA A 40 13.24 -36.69 2.90
N SER A 41 13.11 -37.92 2.38
CA SER A 41 12.30 -38.21 1.18
C SER A 41 10.88 -37.64 1.27
N ALA A 42 10.29 -37.67 2.47
CA ALA A 42 8.98 -37.08 2.78
C ALA A 42 8.90 -35.55 2.63
N VAL A 43 10.02 -34.82 2.56
CA VAL A 43 10.04 -33.37 2.27
C VAL A 43 9.89 -33.15 0.76
N MET A 44 10.57 -33.95 -0.06
CA MET A 44 10.47 -33.90 -1.52
C MET A 44 9.13 -34.41 -2.03
N LEU A 45 8.55 -35.41 -1.35
CA LEU A 45 7.21 -35.95 -1.68
C LEU A 45 6.05 -34.97 -1.48
N LYS A 46 6.28 -33.74 -1.00
CA LYS A 46 5.22 -32.70 -0.89
C LYS A 46 5.10 -31.84 -2.14
N GLN A 47 5.98 -32.05 -3.12
CA GLN A 47 6.01 -31.29 -4.36
C GLN A 47 4.94 -31.80 -5.33
N ILE A 48 4.17 -30.88 -5.90
CA ILE A 48 3.18 -31.15 -6.94
C ILE A 48 3.53 -30.30 -8.18
N SER A 49 3.26 -30.81 -9.38
CA SER A 49 3.50 -30.09 -10.64
C SER A 49 2.32 -29.24 -11.12
N ALA A 50 1.18 -29.31 -10.42
CA ALA A 50 -0.02 -28.56 -10.73
C ALA A 50 -0.75 -28.16 -9.45
N LEU A 51 -1.26 -26.93 -9.40
CA LEU A 51 -2.04 -26.39 -8.29
C LEU A 51 -3.35 -27.16 -8.13
N ASP A 52 -3.47 -27.85 -7.00
CA ASP A 52 -4.74 -28.41 -6.54
C ASP A 52 -5.65 -27.34 -5.93
N GLU A 53 -6.82 -27.76 -5.45
CA GLU A 53 -7.80 -26.85 -4.87
C GLU A 53 -7.30 -26.15 -3.61
N GLY A 54 -6.49 -26.83 -2.79
CA GLY A 54 -5.92 -26.25 -1.58
C GLY A 54 -4.90 -25.15 -1.89
N CYS A 55 -4.03 -25.36 -2.87
CA CYS A 55 -3.12 -24.33 -3.37
C CYS A 55 -3.88 -23.12 -3.92
N ARG A 56 -4.97 -23.33 -4.68
CA ARG A 56 -5.80 -22.24 -5.22
C ARG A 56 -6.49 -21.45 -4.12
N ALA A 57 -7.01 -22.12 -3.09
CA ALA A 57 -7.61 -21.48 -1.93
C ALA A 57 -6.59 -20.61 -1.17
N VAL A 58 -5.34 -21.06 -1.06
CA VAL A 58 -4.24 -20.25 -0.50
C VAL A 58 -3.97 -19.03 -1.37
N LEU A 59 -3.78 -19.20 -2.68
CA LEU A 59 -3.49 -18.09 -3.59
C LEU A 59 -4.60 -17.04 -3.62
N ALA A 60 -5.87 -17.45 -3.55
CA ALA A 60 -7.02 -16.56 -3.51
C ALA A 60 -7.03 -15.64 -2.27
N GLN A 61 -6.33 -16.01 -1.20
CA GLN A 61 -6.29 -15.26 0.05
C GLN A 61 -4.96 -14.54 0.29
N CYS A 62 -3.87 -14.98 -0.36
CA CYS A 62 -2.56 -14.35 -0.22
C CYS A 62 -2.57 -12.94 -0.84
N PRO A 63 -2.25 -11.89 -0.07
CA PRO A 63 -2.17 -10.53 -0.59
C PRO A 63 -0.82 -10.20 -1.21
N ILE A 64 0.23 -10.98 -0.94
CA ILE A 64 1.59 -10.68 -1.37
C ILE A 64 2.39 -11.95 -1.65
N ALA A 65 3.36 -11.86 -2.56
CA ALA A 65 4.40 -12.88 -2.73
C ALA A 65 5.76 -12.24 -2.91
N ALA A 66 6.81 -12.92 -2.44
CA ALA A 66 8.14 -12.69 -2.94
C ALA A 66 8.27 -13.27 -4.36
N PHE A 67 8.98 -12.58 -5.23
CA PHE A 67 9.15 -12.95 -6.63
C PHE A 67 10.61 -12.78 -7.05
N GLY A 68 11.25 -13.91 -7.37
CA GLY A 68 12.60 -14.01 -7.90
C GLY A 68 12.60 -14.29 -9.40
N TYR A 69 13.38 -13.51 -10.16
CA TYR A 69 13.46 -13.65 -11.62
C TYR A 69 14.77 -13.09 -12.18
N ARG A 70 15.11 -13.43 -13.43
CA ARG A 70 16.15 -12.71 -14.21
C ARG A 70 15.51 -11.74 -15.17
N ASP A 71 16.02 -10.52 -15.22
CA ASP A 71 15.56 -9.51 -16.18
C ASP A 71 16.11 -9.76 -17.59
N GLY A 72 15.71 -8.93 -18.55
CA GLY A 72 16.13 -9.02 -19.96
C GLY A 72 17.64 -8.93 -20.18
N ASN A 73 18.41 -8.43 -19.20
CA ASN A 73 19.87 -8.34 -19.23
C ASN A 73 20.54 -9.52 -18.50
N GLY A 74 19.75 -10.48 -18.00
CA GLY A 74 20.23 -11.62 -17.21
C GLY A 74 20.59 -11.26 -15.76
N ALA A 75 20.24 -10.07 -15.28
CA ALA A 75 20.47 -9.70 -13.89
C ALA A 75 19.38 -10.30 -13.00
N GLY A 76 19.79 -10.98 -11.93
CA GLY A 76 18.88 -11.51 -10.92
C GLY A 76 18.18 -10.39 -10.15
N ARG A 77 16.87 -10.52 -9.95
CA ARG A 77 16.03 -9.59 -9.19
C ARG A 77 15.15 -10.37 -8.23
N THR A 78 14.93 -9.78 -7.06
CA THR A 78 14.00 -10.25 -6.04
C THR A 78 13.20 -9.05 -5.57
N THR A 79 11.88 -9.19 -5.50
CA THR A 79 10.98 -8.15 -5.02
C THR A 79 9.74 -8.76 -4.38
N PHE A 80 8.85 -7.91 -3.86
CA PHE A 80 7.51 -8.31 -3.42
C PHE A 80 6.46 -7.75 -4.39
N ILE A 81 5.52 -8.61 -4.76
CA ILE A 81 4.45 -8.32 -5.74
C ILE A 81 3.06 -8.56 -5.14
N GLY A 82 2.05 -7.93 -5.75
CA GLY A 82 0.65 -8.03 -5.34
C GLY A 82 0.12 -6.76 -4.67
N GLY A 83 -0.41 -6.93 -3.46
CA GLY A 83 -0.98 -5.86 -2.64
C GLY A 83 -2.45 -6.05 -2.29
N THR A 84 -3.12 -7.06 -2.82
CA THR A 84 -4.53 -7.39 -2.54
C THR A 84 -4.68 -8.91 -2.46
N PRO A 85 -5.51 -9.46 -1.55
CA PRO A 85 -5.83 -10.88 -1.54
C PRO A 85 -6.25 -11.36 -2.94
N GLY A 86 -5.69 -12.48 -3.40
CA GLY A 86 -6.01 -13.04 -4.71
C GLY A 86 -5.40 -12.30 -5.90
N PHE A 87 -4.33 -11.51 -5.69
CA PHE A 87 -3.66 -10.79 -6.79
C PHE A 87 -3.10 -11.72 -7.87
N ALA A 88 -2.75 -12.96 -7.52
CA ALA A 88 -2.32 -13.98 -8.47
C ALA A 88 -3.56 -14.68 -9.05
N ARG A 89 -3.91 -14.33 -10.29
CA ARG A 89 -5.04 -14.91 -11.00
C ARG A 89 -4.68 -16.30 -11.50
N VAL A 90 -5.40 -17.32 -11.05
CA VAL A 90 -5.24 -18.70 -11.53
C VAL A 90 -6.08 -18.88 -12.80
N HIS A 91 -5.44 -19.25 -13.91
CA HIS A 91 -6.11 -19.53 -15.18
C HIS A 91 -6.34 -21.03 -15.40
N SER A 92 -5.42 -21.84 -14.89
CA SER A 92 -5.47 -23.30 -14.95
C SER A 92 -4.66 -23.89 -13.78
N PRO A 93 -4.71 -25.21 -13.52
CA PRO A 93 -3.85 -25.85 -12.53
C PRO A 93 -2.36 -25.56 -12.72
N THR A 94 -1.92 -25.24 -13.94
CA THR A 94 -0.51 -25.04 -14.29
C THR A 94 -0.22 -23.62 -14.76
N ARG A 95 -1.11 -22.65 -14.56
CA ARG A 95 -0.92 -21.29 -15.08
C ARG A 95 -1.52 -20.22 -14.19
N ILE A 96 -0.71 -19.21 -13.86
CA ILE A 96 -1.13 -18.00 -13.13
C ILE A 96 -0.73 -16.73 -13.90
N SER A 97 -1.41 -15.61 -13.63
CA SER A 97 -0.94 -14.27 -14.00
C SER A 97 -1.00 -13.28 -12.84
N PHE A 98 -0.19 -12.22 -12.92
CA PHE A 98 -0.16 -11.13 -11.95
C PHE A 98 0.38 -9.84 -12.61
N ALA A 99 0.10 -8.70 -11.98
CA ALA A 99 0.68 -7.42 -12.40
C ALA A 99 2.08 -7.22 -11.80
N LEU A 100 3.02 -6.76 -12.63
CA LEU A 100 4.38 -6.41 -12.25
C LEU A 100 4.70 -4.98 -12.73
N SER A 101 4.82 -4.05 -11.77
CA SER A 101 5.07 -2.63 -12.04
C SER A 101 6.56 -2.31 -12.25
N GLU A 102 7.46 -3.18 -11.81
CA GLU A 102 8.91 -2.92 -11.79
C GLU A 102 9.58 -2.93 -13.18
N PRO A 103 10.65 -2.13 -13.39
CA PRO A 103 11.44 -2.14 -14.60
C PRO A 103 12.28 -3.42 -14.74
N GLY A 104 12.28 -3.98 -15.95
CA GLY A 104 12.99 -5.22 -16.29
C GLY A 104 12.02 -6.39 -16.47
N ALA A 105 11.81 -6.80 -17.71
CA ALA A 105 10.90 -7.90 -18.02
C ALA A 105 11.45 -9.23 -17.51
N PRO A 106 10.68 -9.97 -16.67
CA PRO A 106 11.10 -11.30 -16.24
C PRO A 106 11.16 -12.21 -17.47
N ARG A 107 12.18 -13.05 -17.52
CA ARG A 107 12.37 -14.05 -18.58
C ARG A 107 12.82 -15.37 -17.98
N GLY A 108 12.41 -16.46 -18.62
CA GLY A 108 12.83 -17.80 -18.23
C GLY A 108 12.27 -18.23 -16.88
N PRO A 109 13.02 -19.03 -16.12
CA PRO A 109 12.57 -19.54 -14.83
C PRO A 109 12.43 -18.46 -13.76
N VAL A 110 11.39 -18.63 -12.95
CA VAL A 110 10.98 -17.73 -11.89
C VAL A 110 10.53 -18.52 -10.67
N SER A 111 10.60 -17.87 -9.51
CA SER A 111 10.25 -18.49 -8.24
C SER A 111 9.48 -17.55 -7.33
N PHE A 112 8.61 -18.16 -6.53
CA PHE A 112 7.69 -17.46 -5.65
C PHE A 112 7.68 -18.10 -4.26
N PHE A 113 7.44 -17.26 -3.27
CA PHE A 113 6.73 -17.72 -2.09
C PHE A 113 5.63 -16.74 -1.70
N PHE A 114 4.46 -17.28 -1.38
CA PHE A 114 3.26 -16.54 -1.02
C PHE A 114 3.14 -16.42 0.48
N LEU A 115 2.88 -15.20 0.96
CA LEU A 115 2.71 -14.90 2.37
C LEU A 115 1.23 -14.67 2.68
N LEU A 116 0.74 -15.37 3.69
CA LEU A 116 -0.62 -15.20 4.21
C LEU A 116 -0.53 -14.56 5.61
N PRO A 117 -1.04 -13.33 5.83
CA PRO A 117 -0.92 -12.64 7.10
C PRO A 117 -1.40 -13.45 8.31
N GLY A 118 -0.52 -13.59 9.30
CA GLY A 118 -0.79 -14.34 10.52
C GLY A 118 -0.54 -15.86 10.40
N VAL A 119 -0.16 -16.37 9.24
CA VAL A 119 0.17 -17.79 9.04
C VAL A 119 1.69 -17.97 8.94
N GLY A 120 2.21 -19.01 9.60
CA GLY A 120 3.65 -19.26 9.66
C GLY A 120 4.18 -19.95 8.41
N GLU A 121 3.46 -20.97 7.94
CA GLU A 121 3.76 -21.70 6.72
C GLU A 121 3.54 -20.84 5.47
N ILE A 122 4.31 -21.12 4.41
CA ILE A 122 4.22 -20.39 3.15
C ILE A 122 4.03 -21.37 1.99
N LEU A 123 3.32 -20.95 0.94
CA LEU A 123 3.22 -21.72 -0.29
C LEU A 123 4.34 -21.26 -1.24
N ARG A 124 5.21 -22.17 -1.65
CA ARG A 124 6.23 -21.91 -2.67
C ARG A 124 5.74 -22.43 -4.01
N VAL A 125 6.01 -21.67 -5.06
CA VAL A 125 5.66 -22.01 -6.44
C VAL A 125 6.85 -21.63 -7.32
N ASN A 126 7.32 -22.53 -8.17
CA ASN A 126 8.32 -22.22 -9.18
C ASN A 126 7.74 -22.54 -10.57
N GLY A 127 8.27 -21.87 -11.58
CA GLY A 127 7.77 -21.99 -12.94
C GLY A 127 8.58 -21.17 -13.92
N SER A 128 8.02 -20.92 -15.09
CA SER A 128 8.68 -20.14 -16.15
C SER A 128 7.73 -19.11 -16.76
N VAL A 129 8.28 -17.97 -17.18
CA VAL A 129 7.50 -16.91 -17.82
C VAL A 129 6.98 -17.40 -19.17
N ALA A 130 5.66 -17.47 -19.32
CA ALA A 130 4.99 -17.90 -20.54
C ALA A 130 4.77 -16.73 -21.50
N GLU A 131 4.23 -15.61 -20.99
CA GLU A 131 4.00 -14.39 -21.77
C GLU A 131 3.99 -13.15 -20.86
N ARG A 132 4.21 -11.98 -21.46
CA ARG A 132 4.02 -10.68 -20.81
C ARG A 132 3.23 -9.75 -21.73
N ARG A 133 2.15 -9.16 -21.22
CA ARG A 133 1.30 -8.19 -21.94
C ARG A 133 1.20 -6.92 -21.10
N GLY A 134 1.96 -5.90 -21.48
CA GLY A 134 2.08 -4.68 -20.67
C GLY A 134 2.66 -4.97 -19.28
N ALA A 135 1.90 -4.64 -18.24
CA ALA A 135 2.24 -4.92 -16.85
C ALA A 135 1.85 -6.34 -16.39
N GLU A 136 1.02 -7.06 -17.14
CA GLU A 136 0.60 -8.42 -16.77
C GLU A 136 1.66 -9.44 -17.20
N THR A 137 2.09 -10.28 -16.26
CA THR A 137 3.02 -11.40 -16.49
C THR A 137 2.28 -12.71 -16.23
N THR A 138 2.39 -13.64 -17.17
CA THR A 138 1.82 -15.00 -17.09
C THR A 138 2.95 -16.00 -16.88
N VAL A 139 2.76 -16.92 -15.95
CA VAL A 139 3.73 -17.96 -15.58
C VAL A 139 3.11 -19.33 -15.70
N ASP A 140 3.84 -20.22 -16.36
CA ASP A 140 3.57 -21.66 -16.36
C ASP A 140 4.23 -22.29 -15.14
N ILE A 141 3.46 -23.04 -14.37
CA ILE A 141 3.85 -23.61 -13.09
C ILE A 141 4.50 -24.96 -13.33
N GLU A 142 5.67 -25.14 -12.73
CA GLU A 142 6.44 -26.38 -12.81
C GLU A 142 6.39 -27.14 -11.48
N GLU A 143 6.33 -26.40 -10.36
CA GLU A 143 6.19 -26.99 -9.04
C GLU A 143 5.49 -26.07 -8.03
N ALA A 144 4.79 -26.67 -7.07
CA ALA A 144 4.27 -26.02 -5.88
C ALA A 144 4.42 -26.93 -4.65
N TYR A 145 4.69 -26.34 -3.48
CA TYR A 145 4.80 -27.06 -2.21
C TYR A 145 4.70 -26.13 -1.00
N VAL A 146 4.24 -26.68 0.12
CA VAL A 146 4.21 -25.96 1.40
C VAL A 146 5.59 -25.99 2.05
N HIS A 147 6.10 -24.81 2.37
CA HIS A 147 7.37 -24.63 3.07
C HIS A 147 7.15 -24.33 4.56
N CYS A 148 8.09 -24.79 5.39
CA CYS A 148 7.97 -24.75 6.84
C CYS A 148 7.93 -23.33 7.42
N ALA A 149 7.33 -23.21 8.60
CA ALA A 149 7.09 -21.93 9.27
C ALA A 149 8.31 -21.29 9.96
N GLN A 150 9.47 -21.95 10.00
CA GLN A 150 10.58 -21.53 10.87
C GLN A 150 11.08 -20.11 10.57
N ALA A 151 11.24 -19.73 9.30
CA ALA A 151 11.71 -18.39 8.94
C ALA A 151 10.75 -17.29 9.44
N VAL A 152 9.44 -17.48 9.24
CA VAL A 152 8.39 -16.54 9.66
C VAL A 152 8.26 -16.48 11.18
N LEU A 153 8.40 -17.62 11.87
CA LEU A 153 8.34 -17.69 13.32
C LEU A 153 9.56 -17.03 13.99
N ARG A 154 10.77 -17.25 13.44
CA ARG A 154 12.00 -16.61 13.92
C ARG A 154 11.94 -15.09 13.79
N SER A 155 11.49 -14.61 12.63
CA SER A 155 11.43 -13.19 12.31
C SER A 155 10.32 -12.43 13.01
N ARG A 156 9.38 -13.14 13.66
CA ARG A 156 8.18 -12.53 14.24
C ARG A 156 7.46 -11.64 13.22
N LEU A 157 7.45 -12.04 11.94
CA LEU A 157 6.99 -11.22 10.82
C LEU A 157 5.60 -10.60 11.05
N TRP A 158 4.73 -11.31 11.76
CA TRP A 158 3.35 -10.89 12.03
C TRP A 158 3.15 -10.24 13.41
N GLN A 159 4.20 -9.97 14.16
CA GLN A 159 4.10 -9.20 15.41
C GLN A 159 4.16 -7.70 15.10
N PRO A 160 3.66 -6.84 16.02
CA PRO A 160 3.83 -5.40 15.87
C PRO A 160 5.31 -5.02 15.68
N PRO A 161 5.59 -3.92 14.96
CA PRO A 161 6.95 -3.44 14.79
C PRO A 161 7.62 -3.23 16.14
N ALA A 162 8.81 -3.79 16.34
CA ALA A 162 9.66 -3.45 17.46
C ALA A 162 10.60 -2.31 17.06
N PRO A 163 10.97 -1.40 17.97
CA PRO A 163 12.06 -0.47 17.74
C PRO A 163 13.33 -1.26 17.40
N ALA A 164 13.97 -0.93 16.28
CA ALA A 164 15.27 -1.48 15.92
C ALA A 164 16.38 -0.65 16.60
N GLU A 165 17.48 -1.30 16.96
CA GLU A 165 18.69 -0.58 17.34
C GLU A 165 19.28 0.13 16.11
N PRO A 166 19.93 1.30 16.29
CA PRO A 166 20.61 1.98 15.19
C PRO A 166 21.65 1.07 14.55
N ALA A 167 21.86 1.21 13.23
CA ALA A 167 22.92 0.47 12.57
C ALA A 167 24.30 0.88 13.14
N ALA A 168 25.18 -0.11 13.31
CA ALA A 168 26.57 0.15 13.66
C ALA A 168 27.25 0.97 12.54
N GLU A 169 28.25 1.77 12.92
CA GLU A 169 29.04 2.55 11.97
C GLU A 169 29.74 1.62 10.97
N ILE A 170 29.53 1.88 9.68
CA ILE A 170 30.06 1.04 8.60
C ILE A 170 31.45 1.53 8.22
N THR A 171 32.43 0.63 8.25
CA THR A 171 33.78 0.93 7.77
C THR A 171 33.90 0.76 6.25
N GLY A 172 34.49 1.75 5.58
CA GLY A 172 34.82 1.70 4.15
C GLY A 172 33.73 2.26 3.23
N ASP A 173 33.99 2.20 1.92
CA ASP A 173 33.07 2.68 0.88
C ASP A 173 32.34 1.50 0.22
N GLY A 174 31.07 1.69 -0.14
CA GLY A 174 30.33 0.73 -0.96
C GLY A 174 28.82 0.91 -0.96
N PRO A 175 28.09 0.01 -1.63
CA PRO A 175 26.64 0.12 -1.77
C PRO A 175 25.88 0.09 -0.45
N LEU A 176 26.45 -0.51 0.60
CA LEU A 176 25.82 -0.60 1.92
C LEU A 176 25.90 0.71 2.72
N CYS A 177 26.78 1.63 2.34
CA CYS A 177 26.93 2.96 2.96
C CYS A 177 25.91 3.98 2.41
N ARG A 178 25.01 3.58 1.49
CA ARG A 178 23.98 4.47 0.95
C ARG A 178 22.98 4.88 2.04
N PRO A 179 22.42 6.10 1.97
CA PRO A 179 21.46 6.58 2.95
C PRO A 179 20.31 5.58 3.21
N GLY A 180 20.05 5.28 4.47
CA GLY A 180 18.95 4.40 4.92
C GLY A 180 19.17 2.89 4.74
N VAL A 181 20.16 2.43 3.96
CA VAL A 181 20.39 1.00 3.71
C VAL A 181 20.79 0.26 4.99
N ALA A 182 21.74 0.81 5.74
CA ALA A 182 22.23 0.24 6.98
C ALA A 182 21.12 0.08 8.03
N ASP A 183 20.38 1.17 8.27
CA ASP A 183 19.29 1.21 9.24
C ASP A 183 18.13 0.29 8.84
N PHE A 184 17.86 0.16 7.54
CA PHE A 184 16.84 -0.77 7.06
C PHE A 184 17.28 -2.21 7.29
N LEU A 185 18.53 -2.58 7.01
CA LEU A 185 19.05 -3.93 7.30
C LEU A 185 19.06 -4.25 8.79
N ALA A 186 19.50 -3.32 9.63
CA ALA A 186 19.48 -3.48 11.09
C ALA A 186 18.06 -3.74 11.61
N ALA A 187 17.05 -3.16 10.96
CA ALA A 187 15.64 -3.34 11.31
C ALA A 187 14.93 -4.50 10.59
N ALA A 188 15.58 -5.21 9.64
CA ALA A 188 14.93 -6.19 8.79
C ALA A 188 15.06 -7.62 9.35
N PRO A 189 14.02 -8.17 10.01
CA PRO A 189 14.06 -9.53 10.54
C PRO A 189 13.76 -10.59 9.46
N PHE A 190 13.34 -10.19 8.27
CA PHE A 190 12.88 -11.11 7.22
C PHE A 190 13.32 -10.66 5.83
N LEU A 191 13.75 -11.61 4.99
CA LEU A 191 14.02 -11.35 3.57
C LEU A 191 13.64 -12.53 2.68
N ALA A 192 13.41 -12.23 1.41
CA ALA A 192 13.39 -13.19 0.32
C ALA A 192 14.77 -13.23 -0.34
N LEU A 193 15.29 -14.43 -0.60
CA LEU A 193 16.60 -14.63 -1.23
C LEU A 193 16.43 -15.53 -2.45
N SER A 194 16.73 -14.98 -3.62
CA SER A 194 16.69 -15.68 -4.90
C SER A 194 18.08 -16.10 -5.37
N SER A 195 18.15 -17.34 -5.86
CA SER A 195 19.34 -17.97 -6.43
C SER A 195 18.95 -18.76 -7.68
N TRP A 196 19.94 -19.14 -8.47
CA TRP A 196 19.73 -19.87 -9.73
C TRP A 196 20.73 -20.99 -9.90
N ASP A 197 20.33 -22.06 -10.57
CA ASP A 197 21.23 -23.13 -10.99
C ASP A 197 21.81 -22.90 -12.40
N SER A 198 22.73 -23.76 -12.81
CA SER A 198 23.37 -23.71 -14.13
C SER A 198 22.43 -24.00 -15.31
N SER A 199 21.31 -24.69 -15.05
CA SER A 199 20.25 -24.97 -16.05
C SER A 199 19.26 -23.81 -16.19
N GLY A 200 19.41 -22.76 -15.36
CA GLY A 200 18.57 -21.57 -15.35
C GLY A 200 17.41 -21.64 -14.36
N GLY A 201 17.24 -22.75 -13.64
CA GLY A 201 16.22 -22.90 -12.60
C GLY A 201 16.34 -21.82 -11.53
N SER A 202 15.22 -21.46 -10.90
CA SER A 202 15.14 -20.36 -9.95
C SER A 202 14.57 -20.84 -8.61
N ASP A 203 15.19 -20.41 -7.52
CA ASP A 203 14.72 -20.68 -6.16
C ASP A 203 14.69 -19.39 -5.34
N THR A 204 13.51 -19.02 -4.82
CA THR A 204 13.33 -17.91 -3.87
C THR A 204 13.02 -18.47 -2.49
N SER A 205 13.99 -18.39 -1.57
CA SER A 205 13.89 -18.90 -0.21
C SER A 205 13.59 -17.80 0.81
N PRO A 206 12.71 -18.05 1.81
CA PRO A 206 12.51 -17.14 2.92
C PRO A 206 13.68 -17.25 3.92
N ARG A 207 14.18 -16.13 4.40
CA ARG A 207 15.13 -16.07 5.52
C ARG A 207 14.54 -15.21 6.62
N GLY A 208 14.76 -15.61 7.87
CA GLY A 208 14.24 -14.85 9.01
C GLY A 208 14.99 -15.11 10.30
N ASP A 209 15.21 -14.05 11.05
CA ASP A 209 15.88 -14.05 12.36
C ASP A 209 15.27 -12.96 13.28
N ARG A 210 15.50 -13.05 14.60
CA ARG A 210 14.75 -12.30 15.62
C ARG A 210 15.00 -10.79 15.61
N GLU A 211 16.23 -10.38 15.30
CA GLU A 211 16.64 -8.97 15.26
C GLU A 211 16.83 -8.54 13.82
N THR A 212 17.94 -8.96 13.22
CA THR A 212 18.23 -8.77 11.80
C THR A 212 18.57 -10.10 11.15
N VAL A 213 18.07 -10.29 9.93
CA VAL A 213 18.36 -11.47 9.11
C VAL A 213 19.73 -11.40 8.42
N ALA A 214 20.34 -10.22 8.34
CA ALA A 214 21.61 -10.02 7.64
C ALA A 214 22.46 -8.97 8.36
N ARG A 215 23.75 -9.27 8.56
CA ARG A 215 24.69 -8.35 9.22
C ARG A 215 25.67 -7.76 8.21
N ILE A 216 25.99 -6.49 8.39
CA ILE A 216 27.00 -5.77 7.62
C ILE A 216 28.36 -6.05 8.25
N LEU A 217 29.31 -6.54 7.45
CA LEU A 217 30.70 -6.70 7.89
C LEU A 217 31.56 -5.49 7.51
N ASP A 218 31.31 -4.90 6.34
CA ASP A 218 31.94 -3.69 5.83
C ASP A 218 31.03 -3.03 4.76
N GLY A 219 31.46 -1.92 4.13
CA GLY A 219 30.68 -1.20 3.11
C GLY A 219 30.22 -2.01 1.88
N ARG A 220 30.73 -3.23 1.69
CA ARG A 220 30.39 -4.11 0.56
C ARG A 220 29.99 -5.53 0.98
N THR A 221 30.27 -5.97 2.20
CA THR A 221 30.10 -7.38 2.59
C THR A 221 28.92 -7.55 3.54
N LEU A 222 27.97 -8.42 3.15
CA LEU A 222 26.90 -8.91 4.04
C LEU A 222 27.17 -10.36 4.46
N VAL A 223 26.75 -10.71 5.67
CA VAL A 223 26.67 -12.10 6.13
C VAL A 223 25.23 -12.45 6.52
N ILE A 224 24.74 -13.60 6.05
CA ILE A 224 23.42 -14.14 6.37
C ILE A 224 23.61 -15.49 7.07
N PRO A 225 23.12 -15.68 8.30
CA PRO A 225 23.21 -16.97 8.99
C PRO A 225 22.28 -18.01 8.32
N ASP A 226 22.82 -19.19 8.02
CA ASP A 226 22.02 -20.34 7.59
C ASP A 226 21.64 -21.16 8.84
N ARG A 227 20.43 -20.91 9.33
CA ARG A 227 19.85 -21.57 10.52
C ARG A 227 19.27 -22.94 10.15
N LYS A 228 19.22 -23.86 11.12
CA LYS A 228 18.68 -25.23 10.92
C LYS A 228 17.26 -25.20 10.39
N GLY A 229 16.99 -25.96 9.32
CA GLY A 229 15.72 -25.91 8.61
C GLY A 229 15.06 -27.27 8.40
N ASN A 230 14.25 -27.36 7.35
CA ASN A 230 13.80 -28.62 6.75
C ASN A 230 14.90 -29.38 5.98
N LYS A 231 16.16 -28.92 6.09
CA LYS A 231 17.35 -29.43 5.39
C LYS A 231 17.25 -29.37 3.85
N ARG A 232 16.39 -28.51 3.31
CA ARG A 232 16.35 -28.23 1.88
C ARG A 232 17.43 -27.18 1.59
N ALA A 233 18.38 -27.54 0.73
CA ALA A 233 19.61 -26.79 0.50
C ALA A 233 19.68 -26.16 -0.90
N ASP A 234 18.53 -25.89 -1.55
CA ASP A 234 18.47 -25.43 -2.95
C ASP A 234 19.36 -24.19 -3.18
N THR A 235 19.25 -23.18 -2.31
CA THR A 235 20.11 -21.99 -2.37
C THR A 235 21.60 -22.34 -2.33
N LEU A 236 21.99 -23.28 -1.47
CA LEU A 236 23.41 -23.64 -1.30
C LEU A 236 23.93 -24.40 -2.51
N HIS A 237 23.16 -25.34 -3.05
CA HIS A 237 23.51 -26.04 -4.29
C HIS A 237 23.62 -25.07 -5.47
N ASN A 238 22.65 -24.16 -5.61
CA ASN A 238 22.66 -23.14 -6.65
C ASN A 238 23.92 -22.26 -6.59
N LEU A 239 24.34 -21.84 -5.39
CA LEU A 239 25.55 -21.01 -5.20
C LEU A 239 26.86 -21.73 -5.51
N LEU A 240 26.88 -23.07 -5.57
CA LEU A 240 28.05 -23.82 -6.02
C LEU A 240 28.21 -23.76 -7.56
N GLU A 241 27.10 -23.56 -8.28
CA GLU A 241 27.08 -23.51 -9.75
C GLU A 241 27.06 -22.07 -10.29
N ASP A 242 26.28 -21.19 -9.66
CA ASP A 242 26.14 -19.78 -10.00
C ASP A 242 26.17 -18.92 -8.73
N ASP A 243 27.25 -18.17 -8.56
CA ASP A 243 27.45 -17.35 -7.36
C ASP A 243 26.53 -16.12 -7.29
N ARG A 244 25.75 -15.82 -8.34
CA ARG A 244 24.88 -14.64 -8.35
C ARG A 244 23.67 -14.82 -7.45
N ILE A 245 23.40 -13.80 -6.65
CA ILE A 245 22.28 -13.79 -5.70
C ILE A 245 21.55 -12.46 -5.75
N SER A 246 20.25 -12.50 -5.45
CA SER A 246 19.45 -11.31 -5.21
C SER A 246 18.57 -11.51 -3.98
N LEU A 247 18.30 -10.43 -3.24
CA LEU A 247 17.41 -10.47 -2.10
C LEU A 247 16.55 -9.23 -2.00
N ALA A 248 15.43 -9.37 -1.31
CA ALA A 248 14.50 -8.31 -0.95
C ALA A 248 14.15 -8.41 0.54
N ALA A 249 14.51 -7.40 1.34
CA ALA A 249 14.28 -7.40 2.78
C ALA A 249 13.01 -6.62 3.17
N LEU A 250 12.34 -7.08 4.22
CA LEU A 250 11.16 -6.45 4.81
C LEU A 250 11.42 -6.04 6.25
N VAL A 251 10.90 -4.88 6.61
CA VAL A 251 10.80 -4.41 8.00
C VAL A 251 9.33 -4.34 8.38
N PRO A 252 8.87 -5.06 9.42
CA PRO A 252 7.52 -4.94 9.91
C PRO A 252 7.09 -3.49 10.13
N GLY A 253 5.96 -3.11 9.53
CA GLY A 253 5.40 -1.76 9.64
C GLY A 253 5.97 -0.73 8.66
N ARG A 254 6.90 -1.10 7.77
CA ARG A 254 7.41 -0.23 6.70
C ARG A 254 6.89 -0.69 5.34
N SER A 255 6.62 0.26 4.46
CA SER A 255 6.24 -0.01 3.06
C SER A 255 7.45 -0.14 2.13
N GLY A 256 8.62 0.31 2.57
CA GLY A 256 9.85 0.16 1.80
C GLY A 256 10.30 -1.30 1.68
N VAL A 257 11.02 -1.60 0.61
CA VAL A 257 11.74 -2.86 0.40
C VAL A 257 13.19 -2.52 0.07
N LEU A 258 14.12 -3.16 0.76
CA LEU A 258 15.54 -3.07 0.41
C LEU A 258 15.90 -4.19 -0.56
N HIS A 259 16.34 -3.81 -1.75
CA HIS A 259 16.83 -4.71 -2.78
C HIS A 259 18.35 -4.78 -2.73
N VAL A 260 18.91 -5.99 -2.63
CA VAL A 260 20.35 -6.22 -2.71
C VAL A 260 20.67 -7.25 -3.78
N ARG A 261 21.76 -7.01 -4.53
CA ARG A 261 22.30 -7.91 -5.55
C ARG A 261 23.81 -8.02 -5.38
N GLY A 262 24.34 -9.21 -5.61
CA GLY A 262 25.76 -9.46 -5.44
C GLY A 262 26.15 -10.91 -5.74
N ARG A 263 27.29 -11.31 -5.17
CA ARG A 263 27.84 -12.66 -5.30
C ARG A 263 27.97 -13.34 -3.96
N GLY A 264 27.36 -14.52 -3.83
CA GLY A 264 27.31 -15.33 -2.62
C GLY A 264 28.42 -16.37 -2.56
N ALA A 265 28.90 -16.65 -1.36
CA ALA A 265 29.75 -17.79 -1.02
C ALA A 265 29.30 -18.40 0.31
N ILE A 266 29.51 -19.70 0.48
CA ILE A 266 29.17 -20.44 1.70
C ILE A 266 30.41 -20.55 2.58
N THR A 267 30.27 -20.25 3.87
CA THR A 267 31.36 -20.38 4.86
C THR A 267 30.91 -21.15 6.10
N THR A 268 31.84 -21.91 6.66
CA THR A 268 31.73 -22.57 7.97
C THR A 268 32.76 -22.05 8.98
N ASP A 269 33.30 -20.84 8.75
CA ASP A 269 34.28 -20.24 9.64
C ASP A 269 33.73 -20.06 11.06
N HIS A 270 34.29 -20.80 12.02
CA HIS A 270 33.78 -20.86 13.38
C HIS A 270 33.80 -19.49 14.07
N ALA A 271 34.85 -18.68 13.86
CA ALA A 271 34.96 -17.37 14.49
C ALA A 271 33.83 -16.44 14.03
N LEU A 272 33.53 -16.42 12.74
CA LEU A 272 32.43 -15.65 12.18
C LEU A 272 31.06 -16.18 12.65
N LEU A 273 30.83 -17.50 12.62
CA LEU A 273 29.56 -18.11 13.03
C LEU A 273 29.24 -17.83 14.50
N GLU A 274 30.24 -17.85 15.39
CA GLU A 274 30.08 -17.51 16.81
C GLU A 274 29.58 -16.08 17.02
N THR A 275 29.96 -15.13 16.17
CA THR A 275 29.43 -13.76 16.25
C THR A 275 27.92 -13.68 16.00
N MET A 276 27.33 -14.71 15.38
CA MET A 276 25.90 -14.82 15.07
C MET A 276 25.18 -15.82 16.00
N ALA A 277 25.86 -16.27 17.06
CA ALA A 277 25.31 -17.22 18.01
C ALA A 277 24.14 -16.62 18.80
N LEU A 278 23.05 -17.37 18.88
CA LEU A 278 21.92 -17.02 19.74
C LEU A 278 22.03 -17.82 21.02
N ARG A 279 22.32 -17.14 22.13
CA ARG A 279 22.57 -17.77 23.43
C ARG A 279 23.64 -18.87 23.37
N GLY A 280 24.74 -18.58 22.67
CA GLY A 280 25.86 -19.51 22.48
C GLY A 280 25.58 -20.63 21.48
N MET A 281 24.52 -20.55 20.67
CA MET A 281 24.23 -21.49 19.58
C MET A 281 24.48 -20.83 18.22
N PRO A 282 25.66 -21.05 17.59
CA PRO A 282 25.94 -20.54 16.25
C PRO A 282 25.08 -21.21 15.17
N PRO A 283 24.86 -20.56 14.02
CA PRO A 283 24.30 -21.21 12.84
C PRO A 283 25.24 -22.31 12.31
N HIS A 284 24.74 -23.25 11.51
CA HIS A 284 25.58 -24.35 10.99
C HIS A 284 26.44 -23.92 9.79
N ALA A 285 26.07 -22.84 9.11
CA ALA A 285 26.82 -22.19 8.04
C ALA A 285 26.37 -20.72 7.90
N ALA A 286 27.03 -19.97 7.04
CA ALA A 286 26.60 -18.63 6.65
C ALA A 286 26.85 -18.38 5.16
N LEU A 287 26.07 -17.45 4.61
CA LEU A 287 26.27 -16.89 3.28
C LEU A 287 27.02 -15.57 3.40
N LEU A 288 28.18 -15.47 2.78
CA LEU A 288 28.92 -14.23 2.57
C LEU A 288 28.54 -13.66 1.20
N ILE A 289 28.13 -12.40 1.17
CA ILE A 289 27.69 -11.73 -0.06
C ILE A 289 28.55 -10.49 -0.29
N ASP A 290 29.29 -10.48 -1.41
CA ASP A 290 29.89 -9.26 -1.94
C ASP A 290 28.82 -8.49 -2.72
N VAL A 291 28.38 -7.39 -2.12
CA VAL A 291 27.28 -6.57 -2.60
C VAL A 291 27.74 -5.71 -3.75
N GLU A 292 27.15 -5.95 -4.92
CA GLU A 292 27.36 -5.14 -6.12
C GLU A 292 26.38 -3.96 -6.15
N HIS A 293 25.19 -4.12 -5.58
CA HIS A 293 24.14 -3.10 -5.58
C HIS A 293 23.20 -3.24 -4.39
N ALA A 294 22.85 -2.13 -3.74
CA ALA A 294 21.83 -2.04 -2.69
C ALA A 294 20.96 -0.79 -2.90
N GLU A 295 19.64 -0.94 -2.87
CA GLU A 295 18.69 0.15 -3.13
C GLU A 295 17.44 -0.02 -2.27
N LEU A 296 17.07 1.03 -1.55
CA LEU A 296 15.83 1.11 -0.79
C LEU A 296 14.79 1.82 -1.64
N THR A 297 13.68 1.15 -1.95
CA THR A 297 12.57 1.72 -2.72
C THR A 297 11.27 1.57 -1.94
N GLY A 298 10.32 2.49 -2.18
CA GLY A 298 8.93 2.27 -1.77
C GLY A 298 8.35 1.09 -2.54
N ASN A 299 7.59 0.21 -1.87
CA ASN A 299 6.95 -0.92 -2.53
C ASN A 299 5.43 -0.88 -2.37
N ASP A 300 4.75 -0.61 -3.47
CA ASP A 300 3.31 -0.53 -3.58
C ASP A 300 2.58 -1.80 -3.14
N ALA A 301 3.14 -2.99 -3.43
CA ALA A 301 2.53 -4.24 -3.02
C ALA A 301 2.57 -4.41 -1.49
N VAL A 302 3.69 -4.08 -0.85
CA VAL A 302 3.82 -4.09 0.62
C VAL A 302 2.87 -3.06 1.24
N ALA A 303 2.88 -1.82 0.75
CA ALA A 303 2.00 -0.76 1.24
C ALA A 303 0.51 -1.14 1.13
N ARG A 304 0.10 -1.64 -0.04
CA ARG A 304 -1.31 -1.99 -0.31
C ARG A 304 -1.74 -3.24 0.44
N SER A 305 -0.86 -4.21 0.69
CA SER A 305 -1.23 -5.47 1.35
C SER A 305 -1.52 -5.30 2.84
N ARG A 306 -1.07 -4.20 3.47
CA ARG A 306 -1.33 -3.89 4.89
C ARG A 306 -1.01 -5.07 5.80
N LEU A 307 0.15 -5.72 5.55
CA LEU A 307 0.56 -6.99 6.16
C LEU A 307 0.47 -7.03 7.69
N TRP A 308 0.62 -5.89 8.34
CA TRP A 308 0.69 -5.77 9.79
C TRP A 308 -0.56 -5.16 10.42
N SER A 309 -1.55 -4.74 9.60
CA SER A 309 -2.82 -4.22 10.11
C SER A 309 -3.66 -5.32 10.79
N PRO A 310 -4.32 -5.05 11.93
CA PRO A 310 -5.15 -6.05 12.60
C PRO A 310 -6.25 -6.67 11.72
N GLY A 311 -6.85 -5.88 10.82
CA GLY A 311 -7.96 -6.29 9.95
C GLY A 311 -7.57 -7.10 8.71
N THR A 312 -6.28 -7.30 8.42
CA THR A 312 -5.84 -8.15 7.29
C THR A 312 -5.61 -9.60 7.67
N ARG A 313 -5.67 -9.92 8.97
CA ARG A 313 -5.59 -11.29 9.46
C ARG A 313 -6.95 -11.95 9.31
N LEU A 314 -6.97 -13.09 8.63
CA LEU A 314 -8.17 -13.90 8.51
C LEU A 314 -8.63 -14.39 9.89
N ASP A 315 -9.94 -14.41 10.09
CA ASP A 315 -10.54 -14.99 11.30
C ASP A 315 -10.11 -16.45 11.47
N ARG A 316 -9.97 -16.85 12.74
CA ARG A 316 -9.60 -18.22 13.11
C ARG A 316 -10.67 -19.20 12.62
N GLY A 317 -10.35 -19.92 11.54
CA GLY A 317 -11.24 -20.89 10.87
C GLY A 317 -11.46 -20.60 9.38
N ALA A 318 -11.20 -19.37 8.93
CA ALA A 318 -11.30 -18.97 7.52
C ALA A 318 -9.98 -19.14 6.75
N ALA A 319 -8.84 -19.13 7.45
CA ALA A 319 -7.52 -19.32 6.84
C ALA A 319 -7.27 -20.79 6.43
N PRO A 320 -6.77 -21.05 5.21
CA PRO A 320 -6.36 -22.37 4.75
C PRO A 320 -5.33 -22.99 5.69
N ASP A 321 -5.52 -24.27 6.04
CA ASP A 321 -4.55 -25.00 6.87
C ASP A 321 -3.44 -25.60 6.01
N LEU A 322 -2.36 -24.83 5.80
CA LEU A 322 -1.20 -25.27 5.02
C LEU A 322 -0.54 -26.54 5.58
N VAL A 323 -0.67 -26.83 6.88
CA VAL A 323 -0.15 -28.09 7.45
C VAL A 323 -0.99 -29.28 6.99
N ALA A 324 -2.31 -29.12 6.92
CA ALA A 324 -3.19 -30.14 6.37
C ALA A 324 -2.93 -30.35 4.87
N LEU A 325 -2.81 -29.26 4.10
CA LEU A 325 -2.47 -29.29 2.68
C LEU A 325 -1.16 -30.05 2.42
N ALA A 326 -0.11 -29.76 3.21
CA ALA A 326 1.16 -30.47 3.11
C ALA A 326 1.05 -31.99 3.41
N GLY A 327 0.12 -32.37 4.29
CA GLY A 327 -0.18 -33.78 4.59
C GLY A 327 -0.94 -34.48 3.46
N GLU A 328 -1.83 -33.77 2.79
CA GLU A 328 -2.55 -34.25 1.60
C GLU A 328 -1.57 -34.51 0.44
N HIS A 329 -0.66 -33.58 0.15
CA HIS A 329 0.38 -33.75 -0.87
C HIS A 329 1.28 -34.95 -0.59
N LEU A 330 1.75 -35.07 0.65
CA LEU A 330 2.57 -36.22 1.07
C LEU A 330 1.82 -37.55 0.87
N THR A 331 0.54 -37.59 1.23
CA THR A 331 -0.30 -38.78 1.09
C THR A 331 -0.47 -39.13 -0.38
N ALA A 332 -0.82 -38.17 -1.23
CA ALA A 332 -1.03 -38.38 -2.66
C ALA A 332 0.23 -38.95 -3.35
N ASN A 333 1.40 -38.38 -3.07
CA ASN A 333 2.66 -38.78 -3.71
C ASN A 333 3.29 -40.06 -3.11
N SER A 334 2.92 -40.43 -1.87
CA SER A 334 3.32 -41.72 -1.27
C SER A 334 2.59 -42.93 -1.87
N VAL A 335 1.42 -42.71 -2.50
CA VAL A 335 0.64 -43.75 -3.17
C VAL A 335 1.17 -44.05 -4.58
N THR A 336 1.86 -43.09 -5.21
CA THR A 336 2.41 -43.21 -6.56
C THR A 336 3.84 -43.76 -6.60
N THR A 337 4.46 -44.04 -5.44
CA THR A 337 5.81 -44.62 -5.32
C THR A 337 5.74 -46.12 -5.03
N ASP A 338 6.47 -46.94 -5.79
CA ASP A 338 6.51 -48.39 -5.61
C ASP A 338 6.92 -48.75 -4.16
N GLY A 339 6.01 -49.39 -3.42
CA GLY A 339 6.23 -49.81 -2.02
C GLY A 339 5.55 -48.97 -0.93
N GLY A 340 4.69 -48.00 -1.27
CA GLY A 340 3.90 -47.23 -0.30
C GLY A 340 2.80 -48.06 0.42
N PRO A 341 2.32 -47.66 1.61
CA PRO A 341 1.21 -48.32 2.28
C PRO A 341 -0.05 -48.29 1.40
N PRO A 342 -0.96 -49.29 1.49
CA PRO A 342 -2.18 -49.32 0.69
C PRO A 342 -2.98 -48.02 0.80
N ALA A 343 -3.38 -47.44 -0.33
CA ALA A 343 -4.06 -46.13 -0.41
C ALA A 343 -5.31 -45.99 0.49
N PHE A 344 -5.94 -47.11 0.89
CA PHE A 344 -7.08 -47.11 1.81
C PHE A 344 -6.70 -46.79 3.26
N LEU A 345 -5.49 -47.14 3.71
CA LEU A 345 -5.00 -46.90 5.07
C LEU A 345 -4.72 -45.42 5.32
N LEU A 346 -4.22 -44.66 4.33
CA LEU A 346 -3.99 -43.22 4.47
C LEU A 346 -5.25 -42.36 4.26
N LYS A 347 -6.17 -42.75 3.34
CA LYS A 347 -7.48 -42.07 3.21
C LYS A 347 -8.31 -42.15 4.50
N ALA A 348 -8.20 -43.26 5.24
CA ALA A 348 -8.87 -43.42 6.52
C ALA A 348 -8.40 -42.42 7.59
N VAL A 349 -7.13 -42.00 7.54
CA VAL A 349 -6.53 -41.06 8.51
C VAL A 349 -7.10 -39.65 8.30
N GLY A 350 -7.12 -39.14 7.07
CA GLY A 350 -7.66 -37.81 6.74
C GLY A 350 -9.18 -37.64 6.97
N ALA A 351 -9.93 -38.74 7.01
CA ALA A 351 -11.37 -38.75 7.25
C ALA A 351 -11.77 -38.68 8.74
N ILE A 352 -10.80 -38.72 9.67
CA ILE A 352 -11.07 -38.66 11.12
C ILE A 352 -11.32 -37.21 11.55
N PRO A 353 -12.52 -36.85 12.04
CA PRO A 353 -12.81 -35.50 12.51
C PRO A 353 -11.82 -35.08 13.61
N GLY A 354 -11.13 -33.96 13.39
CA GLY A 354 -10.17 -33.39 14.35
C GLY A 354 -8.71 -33.84 14.20
N ILE A 355 -8.39 -34.75 13.28
CA ILE A 355 -7.00 -35.18 13.07
C ILE A 355 -6.09 -34.05 12.57
N ASN A 356 -6.60 -33.14 11.73
CA ASN A 356 -5.86 -31.96 11.26
C ASN A 356 -5.46 -31.05 12.42
N ARG A 357 -6.33 -30.94 13.44
CA ARG A 357 -6.04 -30.17 14.66
C ARG A 357 -4.93 -30.83 15.48
N LEU A 358 -4.92 -32.17 15.54
CA LEU A 358 -3.88 -32.93 16.22
C LEU A 358 -2.53 -32.86 15.49
N LEU A 359 -2.53 -33.01 14.16
CA LEU A 359 -1.36 -32.83 13.29
C LEU A 359 -0.76 -31.43 13.45
N ARG A 360 -1.60 -30.39 13.41
CA ARG A 360 -1.18 -29.00 13.66
C ARG A 360 -0.57 -28.81 15.05
N LEU A 361 -1.15 -29.39 16.10
CA LEU A 361 -0.57 -29.36 17.45
C LEU A 361 0.81 -30.04 17.52
N ALA A 362 0.95 -31.22 16.89
CA ALA A 362 2.21 -31.96 16.84
C ALA A 362 3.29 -31.17 16.06
N THR A 363 2.95 -30.67 14.88
CA THR A 363 3.84 -29.84 14.04
C THR A 363 4.28 -28.57 14.76
N ASN A 364 3.35 -27.85 15.40
CA ASN A 364 3.68 -26.67 16.21
C ASN A 364 4.64 -27.01 17.36
N ARG A 365 4.45 -28.16 18.02
CA ARG A 365 5.35 -28.64 19.08
C ARG A 365 6.74 -28.96 18.53
N LEU A 366 6.84 -29.57 17.36
CA LEU A 366 8.11 -29.84 16.68
C LEU A 366 8.84 -28.55 16.31
N TYR A 367 8.14 -27.58 15.71
CA TYR A 367 8.72 -26.27 15.40
C TYR A 367 9.27 -25.57 16.65
N ARG A 368 8.48 -25.53 17.74
CA ARG A 368 8.92 -24.94 19.02
C ARG A 368 10.12 -25.67 19.60
N SER A 369 10.13 -27.00 19.56
CA SER A 369 11.26 -27.77 20.06
C SER A 369 12.52 -27.54 19.24
N GLY A 370 12.41 -27.42 17.91
CA GLY A 370 13.54 -27.10 17.03
C GLY A 370 14.10 -25.72 17.32
N LEU A 371 13.24 -24.71 17.40
CA LEU A 371 13.65 -23.33 17.66
C LEU A 371 14.25 -23.14 19.07
N ARG A 372 13.75 -23.84 20.10
CA ARG A 372 14.39 -23.85 21.43
C ARG A 372 15.81 -24.42 21.40
N LYS A 373 16.06 -25.46 20.58
CA LYS A 373 17.40 -26.02 20.35
C LYS A 373 18.32 -25.09 19.55
N GLU A 374 17.80 -23.97 19.04
CA GLU A 374 18.55 -22.92 18.35
C GLU A 374 18.63 -21.62 19.18
N GLY A 375 18.14 -21.61 20.43
CA GLY A 375 18.23 -20.46 21.34
C GLY A 375 16.99 -19.56 21.40
N TYR A 376 15.89 -19.90 20.73
CA TYR A 376 14.65 -19.12 20.77
C TYR A 376 13.70 -19.67 21.86
N GLU A 377 13.68 -19.05 23.05
CA GLU A 377 12.82 -19.46 24.17
C GLU A 377 11.46 -18.72 24.24
N ASP A 378 11.40 -17.45 23.83
CA ASP A 378 10.20 -16.59 23.89
C ASP A 378 9.32 -16.73 22.63
N ILE A 379 8.95 -17.98 22.30
CA ILE A 379 7.98 -18.23 21.23
C ILE A 379 6.61 -18.25 21.88
N GLU A 380 5.92 -17.10 21.82
CA GLU A 380 4.57 -16.96 22.35
C GLU A 380 3.63 -18.05 21.82
N ASP A 381 2.71 -18.48 22.68
CA ASP A 381 1.61 -19.34 22.28
C ASP A 381 0.71 -18.59 21.29
N GLY A 382 0.82 -18.93 20.00
CA GLY A 382 -0.05 -18.41 18.95
C GLY A 382 -1.50 -18.25 19.43
N ALA A 383 -1.87 -17.00 19.74
CA ALA A 383 -3.13 -16.56 20.34
C ALA A 383 -3.83 -17.60 21.24
N GLY A 384 -3.08 -18.19 22.17
CA GLY A 384 -3.51 -19.35 22.95
C GLY A 384 -3.91 -19.09 24.39
N ASP A 385 -3.77 -17.90 24.95
CA ASP A 385 -4.14 -17.69 26.37
C ASP A 385 -4.46 -16.22 26.75
N ARG A 386 -5.53 -15.66 26.16
CA ARG A 386 -6.17 -14.43 26.69
C ARG A 386 -7.39 -14.74 27.58
N ARG A 387 -7.58 -15.99 28.01
CA ARG A 387 -8.75 -16.39 28.82
C ARG A 387 -8.72 -15.85 30.26
N ARG A 388 -7.59 -15.31 30.74
CA ARG A 388 -7.48 -14.75 32.09
C ARG A 388 -7.86 -13.26 32.23
N GLY A 389 -8.07 -12.52 31.13
CA GLY A 389 -8.48 -11.10 31.18
C GLY A 389 -9.99 -10.87 31.11
N PHE A 390 -10.77 -11.86 30.67
CA PHE A 390 -12.19 -11.70 30.35
C PHE A 390 -13.09 -11.58 31.59
N VAL A 391 -12.69 -12.18 32.71
CA VAL A 391 -13.51 -12.21 33.94
C VAL A 391 -13.44 -10.89 34.73
N ARG A 392 -12.48 -10.00 34.46
CA ARG A 392 -12.34 -8.72 35.19
C ARG A 392 -13.06 -7.53 34.53
N ARG A 393 -13.55 -7.69 33.30
CA ARG A 393 -14.22 -6.61 32.52
C ARG A 393 -15.76 -6.63 32.64
N LEU A 394 -16.33 -7.64 33.30
CA LEU A 394 -17.78 -7.84 33.45
C LEU A 394 -18.40 -7.19 34.71
N LEU A 395 -17.63 -6.42 35.49
CA LEU A 395 -18.09 -5.78 36.73
C LEU A 395 -17.87 -4.26 36.75
N ARG A 396 -18.32 -3.56 35.71
CA ARG A 396 -18.47 -2.09 35.77
C ARG A 396 -19.87 -1.72 35.29
N ARG A 397 -20.71 -1.28 36.23
CA ARG A 397 -22.08 -0.81 36.02
C ARG A 397 -22.10 0.45 35.13
N PRO A 398 -23.18 0.67 34.35
CA PRO A 398 -23.41 1.94 33.67
C PRO A 398 -23.81 2.98 34.72
N ALA A 399 -23.22 4.17 34.64
CA ALA A 399 -23.68 5.35 35.37
C ALA A 399 -24.25 6.34 34.35
N ASP A 400 -25.38 6.89 34.76
CA ASP A 400 -26.30 7.85 34.14
C ASP A 400 -25.71 8.91 33.22
N ASP A 401 -26.54 9.23 32.22
CA ASP A 401 -26.45 10.36 31.30
C ASP A 401 -26.58 11.70 32.03
N GLY A 402 -25.65 12.61 31.76
CA GLY A 402 -25.71 14.01 32.15
C GLY A 402 -24.95 14.84 31.13
N ALA A 403 -25.67 15.73 30.45
CA ALA A 403 -25.24 16.52 29.32
C ALA A 403 -23.97 17.36 29.58
N ASP A 404 -23.04 17.31 28.61
CA ASP A 404 -22.26 18.48 28.20
C ASP A 404 -21.91 18.35 26.72
N ASP A 405 -22.07 19.46 25.98
CA ASP A 405 -22.02 19.56 24.52
C ASP A 405 -20.57 19.79 24.06
N GLY A 406 -19.92 18.71 23.60
CA GLY A 406 -18.58 18.72 23.04
C GLY A 406 -18.44 17.74 21.88
N GLY A 407 -18.44 18.24 20.65
CA GLY A 407 -17.73 17.63 19.52
C GLY A 407 -18.07 16.20 19.07
N ALA A 408 -19.31 15.71 19.23
CA ALA A 408 -19.65 14.36 18.75
C ALA A 408 -19.54 14.24 17.21
N ARG A 409 -18.65 13.34 16.71
CA ARG A 409 -18.46 13.03 15.28
C ARG A 409 -19.80 12.67 14.62
N LYS A 410 -20.21 13.41 13.58
CA LYS A 410 -21.46 13.13 12.86
C LYS A 410 -21.48 11.70 12.28
N PRO A 411 -22.55 10.92 12.52
CA PRO A 411 -22.69 9.57 11.98
C PRO A 411 -22.76 9.58 10.45
N LEU A 412 -22.40 8.45 9.83
CA LEU A 412 -22.57 8.26 8.38
C LEU A 412 -24.06 8.16 8.04
N ARG A 413 -24.48 8.83 6.97
CA ARG A 413 -25.84 8.75 6.43
C ARG A 413 -25.88 7.73 5.30
N GLU A 414 -26.71 6.69 5.43
CA GLU A 414 -26.91 5.72 4.36
C GLU A 414 -27.80 6.30 3.25
N VAL A 415 -27.33 6.20 2.01
CA VAL A 415 -28.02 6.70 0.84
C VAL A 415 -28.12 5.62 -0.24
N ARG A 416 -29.13 5.76 -1.10
CA ARG A 416 -29.31 4.94 -2.29
C ARG A 416 -29.08 5.79 -3.53
N ILE A 417 -28.42 5.22 -4.53
CA ILE A 417 -28.32 5.80 -5.86
C ILE A 417 -29.68 5.66 -6.54
N ALA A 418 -30.44 6.74 -6.64
CA ALA A 418 -31.72 6.77 -7.33
C ALA A 418 -31.53 6.77 -8.86
N GLU A 419 -30.48 7.44 -9.34
CA GLU A 419 -30.20 7.61 -10.77
C GLU A 419 -28.69 7.77 -11.00
N VAL A 420 -28.22 7.25 -12.14
CA VAL A 420 -26.86 7.51 -12.66
C VAL A 420 -27.01 8.22 -14.00
N ARG A 421 -26.61 9.50 -14.05
CA ARG A 421 -26.61 10.31 -15.27
C ARG A 421 -25.21 10.37 -15.86
N ARG A 422 -25.09 10.17 -17.16
CA ARG A 422 -23.81 10.31 -17.87
C ARG A 422 -23.71 11.72 -18.44
N GLU A 423 -22.82 12.53 -17.85
CA GLU A 423 -22.58 13.90 -18.30
C GLU A 423 -21.61 13.93 -19.49
N THR A 424 -20.57 13.09 -19.45
CA THR A 424 -19.57 12.94 -20.52
C THR A 424 -19.09 11.48 -20.57
N PRO A 425 -18.25 11.07 -21.55
CA PRO A 425 -17.60 9.76 -21.52
C PRO A 425 -16.79 9.52 -20.23
N THR A 426 -16.31 10.58 -19.59
CA THR A 426 -15.42 10.54 -18.42
C THR A 426 -16.08 11.06 -17.14
N ALA A 427 -17.35 11.48 -17.13
CA ALA A 427 -18.03 11.99 -15.94
C ALA A 427 -19.45 11.45 -15.76
N LEU A 428 -19.78 11.03 -14.53
CA LEU A 428 -21.11 10.56 -14.14
C LEU A 428 -21.63 11.39 -12.96
N THR A 429 -22.92 11.72 -12.97
CA THR A 429 -23.64 12.29 -11.83
C THR A 429 -24.46 11.21 -11.14
N PHE A 430 -24.26 11.05 -9.83
CA PHE A 430 -25.08 10.19 -8.98
C PHE A 430 -26.13 11.03 -8.27
N VAL A 431 -27.38 10.61 -8.37
CA VAL A 431 -28.50 11.18 -7.62
C VAL A 431 -28.75 10.32 -6.40
N LEU A 432 -28.54 10.87 -5.23
CA LEU A 432 -28.54 10.16 -3.96
C LEU A 432 -29.79 10.54 -3.15
N GLU A 433 -30.48 9.53 -2.64
CA GLU A 433 -31.63 9.65 -1.75
C GLU A 433 -31.30 9.02 -0.39
N ASP A 434 -31.77 9.64 0.68
CA ASP A 434 -31.71 9.04 2.02
C ASP A 434 -32.54 7.76 2.08
N THR A 435 -32.01 6.76 2.80
CA THR A 435 -32.66 5.47 3.01
C THR A 435 -33.28 5.30 4.41
N GLY A 436 -33.07 6.26 5.32
CA GLY A 436 -33.64 6.24 6.67
C GLY A 436 -35.15 6.50 6.75
N ASP A 437 -35.74 6.22 7.92
CA ASP A 437 -37.19 6.28 8.20
C ASP A 437 -37.82 7.70 8.18
N GLY A 438 -37.07 8.69 7.71
CA GLY A 438 -37.57 9.98 7.27
C GLY A 438 -36.69 10.48 6.14
N GLN A 439 -37.24 10.68 4.95
CA GLN A 439 -36.51 11.30 3.83
C GLN A 439 -36.09 12.72 4.22
N GLY A 440 -34.90 12.85 4.81
CA GLY A 440 -34.37 14.15 5.21
C GLY A 440 -33.88 14.94 3.99
N SER A 441 -34.00 16.27 4.03
CA SER A 441 -33.27 17.12 3.09
C SER A 441 -31.74 16.98 3.28
N PHE A 442 -31.00 17.33 2.25
CA PHE A 442 -29.56 17.56 2.33
C PHE A 442 -29.34 19.06 2.48
N ASP A 443 -29.05 19.50 3.70
CA ASP A 443 -28.70 20.89 3.98
C ASP A 443 -27.18 21.09 3.87
N PHE A 444 -26.76 22.14 3.17
CA PHE A 444 -25.37 22.49 2.89
C PHE A 444 -25.28 23.91 2.30
N ARG A 445 -24.08 24.47 2.17
CA ARG A 445 -23.86 25.75 1.46
C ARG A 445 -23.40 25.50 0.02
N PRO A 446 -23.81 26.29 -0.99
CA PRO A 446 -23.47 26.03 -2.38
C PRO A 446 -21.95 26.13 -2.59
N GLY A 447 -21.35 25.02 -3.01
CA GLY A 447 -19.90 24.83 -3.11
C GLY A 447 -19.35 23.74 -2.17
N GLN A 448 -20.05 23.43 -1.07
CA GLN A 448 -19.65 22.37 -0.15
C GLN A 448 -19.71 20.97 -0.77
N TYR A 449 -19.01 20.04 -0.14
CA TYR A 449 -18.92 18.66 -0.57
C TYR A 449 -19.42 17.67 0.47
N PHE A 450 -19.67 16.45 -0.01
CA PHE A 450 -19.92 15.28 0.81
C PHE A 450 -18.82 14.25 0.58
N THR A 451 -18.39 13.57 1.63
CA THR A 451 -17.49 12.43 1.53
C THR A 451 -18.31 11.17 1.28
N LEU A 452 -18.16 10.59 0.10
CA LEU A 452 -18.72 9.29 -0.23
C LEU A 452 -17.83 8.20 0.38
N VAL A 453 -18.48 7.23 1.01
CA VAL A 453 -17.86 6.09 1.68
C VAL A 453 -18.40 4.83 1.00
N ALA A 454 -17.47 4.07 0.40
CA ALA A 454 -17.78 2.81 -0.26
C ALA A 454 -16.76 1.75 0.14
N ASP A 455 -17.22 0.52 0.33
CA ASP A 455 -16.33 -0.63 0.49
C ASP A 455 -16.03 -1.23 -0.88
N ILE A 456 -14.77 -1.12 -1.31
CA ILE A 456 -14.28 -1.61 -2.60
C ILE A 456 -13.22 -2.67 -2.32
N ASP A 457 -13.47 -3.92 -2.73
CA ASP A 457 -12.57 -5.06 -2.51
C ASP A 457 -12.14 -5.23 -1.04
N GLY A 458 -13.11 -5.13 -0.12
CA GLY A 458 -12.88 -5.23 1.33
C GLY A 458 -12.16 -4.03 1.95
N ARG A 459 -12.04 -2.91 1.22
CA ARG A 459 -11.45 -1.65 1.71
C ARG A 459 -12.47 -0.53 1.73
N THR A 460 -12.64 0.09 2.87
CA THR A 460 -13.39 1.35 2.97
C THR A 460 -12.60 2.48 2.32
N ILE A 461 -13.10 2.96 1.18
CA ILE A 461 -12.59 4.12 0.46
C ILE A 461 -13.49 5.32 0.76
N ARG A 462 -12.85 6.45 1.06
CA ARG A 462 -13.52 7.73 1.35
C ARG A 462 -13.07 8.78 0.33
N ARG A 463 -13.99 9.43 -0.37
CA ARG A 463 -13.66 10.48 -1.35
C ARG A 463 -14.63 11.64 -1.27
N ALA A 464 -14.09 12.85 -1.24
CA ALA A 464 -14.88 14.08 -1.28
C ALA A 464 -15.36 14.37 -2.70
N TYR A 465 -16.65 14.67 -2.84
CA TYR A 465 -17.26 15.15 -4.07
C TYR A 465 -18.19 16.32 -3.76
N SER A 466 -17.95 17.46 -4.42
CA SER A 466 -18.78 18.66 -4.27
C SER A 466 -20.22 18.35 -4.65
N ALA A 467 -21.15 18.86 -3.84
CA ALA A 467 -22.55 18.80 -4.18
C ALA A 467 -22.76 19.60 -5.46
N THR A 468 -23.56 19.06 -6.38
CA THR A 468 -23.94 19.71 -7.63
C THR A 468 -25.43 20.08 -7.63
N SER A 469 -26.19 19.65 -6.61
CA SER A 469 -27.59 20.03 -6.36
C SER A 469 -27.72 21.34 -5.57
N VAL A 470 -28.97 21.75 -5.33
CA VAL A 470 -29.32 22.91 -4.49
C VAL A 470 -29.47 22.49 -3.01
N PRO A 471 -29.04 23.32 -2.04
CA PRO A 471 -29.29 23.11 -0.62
C PRO A 471 -30.76 22.88 -0.27
N GLY A 472 -31.02 22.04 0.75
CA GLY A 472 -32.36 21.75 1.23
C GLY A 472 -33.15 20.78 0.36
N SER A 473 -32.59 20.31 -0.76
CA SER A 473 -33.19 19.30 -1.63
C SER A 473 -33.30 17.94 -0.93
N SER A 474 -34.35 17.17 -1.23
CA SER A 474 -34.49 15.76 -0.82
C SER A 474 -33.50 14.82 -1.52
N ARG A 475 -32.88 15.30 -2.60
CA ARG A 475 -31.86 14.58 -3.38
C ARG A 475 -30.54 15.33 -3.36
N LEU A 476 -29.46 14.61 -3.09
CA LEU A 476 -28.09 15.10 -3.25
C LEU A 476 -27.55 14.64 -4.60
N GLU A 477 -27.03 15.57 -5.40
CA GLU A 477 -26.30 15.22 -6.62
C GLU A 477 -24.80 15.40 -6.40
N VAL A 478 -24.01 14.43 -6.84
CA VAL A 478 -22.54 14.49 -6.85
C VAL A 478 -22.02 13.97 -8.18
N THR A 479 -21.00 14.62 -8.73
CA THR A 479 -20.46 14.28 -10.05
C THR A 479 -19.02 13.79 -9.96
N VAL A 480 -18.79 12.60 -10.49
CA VAL A 480 -17.53 11.85 -10.40
C VAL A 480 -16.89 11.77 -11.77
N LYS A 481 -15.78 12.50 -11.95
CA LYS A 481 -14.91 12.35 -13.12
C LYS A 481 -13.98 11.14 -12.94
N HIS A 482 -13.82 10.35 -13.98
CA HIS A 482 -12.86 9.25 -14.03
C HIS A 482 -11.44 9.78 -13.98
N VAL A 483 -10.65 9.27 -13.03
CA VAL A 483 -9.22 9.51 -12.91
C VAL A 483 -8.50 8.19 -13.20
N GLU A 484 -7.48 8.23 -14.05
CA GLU A 484 -6.61 7.08 -14.32
C GLU A 484 -6.01 6.55 -12.99
N ASP A 485 -6.02 5.23 -12.81
CA ASP A 485 -5.64 4.54 -11.57
C ASP A 485 -6.45 4.92 -10.29
N GLY A 486 -7.48 5.76 -10.43
CA GLY A 486 -8.30 6.22 -9.32
C GLY A 486 -9.31 5.15 -8.85
N ARG A 487 -9.03 4.49 -7.72
CA ARG A 487 -9.88 3.41 -7.17
C ARG A 487 -11.38 3.71 -7.13
N PHE A 488 -11.78 4.81 -6.47
CA PHE A 488 -13.20 5.15 -6.33
C PHE A 488 -13.79 5.56 -7.67
N SER A 489 -13.11 6.41 -8.43
CA SER A 489 -13.62 6.89 -9.71
C SER A 489 -13.76 5.77 -10.74
N THR A 490 -12.84 4.80 -10.76
CA THR A 490 -12.96 3.59 -11.59
C THR A 490 -14.14 2.73 -11.14
N HIS A 491 -14.29 2.47 -9.83
CA HIS A 491 -15.43 1.71 -9.30
C HIS A 491 -16.77 2.40 -9.60
N ALA A 492 -16.84 3.71 -9.41
CA ALA A 492 -18.02 4.51 -9.70
C ALA A 492 -18.46 4.39 -11.15
N HIS A 493 -17.51 4.39 -12.10
CA HIS A 493 -17.81 4.27 -13.52
C HIS A 493 -18.11 2.84 -13.96
N ARG A 494 -17.42 1.86 -13.39
CA ARG A 494 -17.50 0.45 -13.80
C ARG A 494 -18.69 -0.26 -13.15
N ASP A 495 -18.90 -0.06 -11.86
CA ASP A 495 -19.69 -0.96 -11.03
C ASP A 495 -20.97 -0.32 -10.49
N LEU A 496 -20.95 0.96 -10.09
CA LEU A 496 -22.12 1.60 -9.47
C LEU A 496 -23.29 1.79 -10.44
N ARG A 497 -24.49 1.45 -10.00
CA ARG A 497 -25.76 1.54 -10.73
C ARG A 497 -26.88 2.10 -9.85
N ALA A 498 -27.98 2.50 -10.48
CA ALA A 498 -29.19 2.84 -9.74
C ALA A 498 -29.66 1.63 -8.91
N GLY A 499 -30.05 1.90 -7.66
CA GLY A 499 -30.40 0.90 -6.65
C GLY A 499 -29.30 0.61 -5.64
N ASP A 500 -28.03 0.87 -5.98
CA ASP A 500 -26.90 0.60 -5.07
C ASP A 500 -26.94 1.52 -3.84
N ARG A 501 -26.36 1.03 -2.74
CA ARG A 501 -26.26 1.76 -1.48
C ARG A 501 -24.84 2.26 -1.25
N LEU A 502 -24.74 3.47 -0.71
CA LEU A 502 -23.51 4.11 -0.29
C LEU A 502 -23.72 4.75 1.08
N ALA A 503 -22.63 5.12 1.74
CA ALA A 503 -22.68 6.02 2.89
C ALA A 503 -22.11 7.38 2.52
N VAL A 504 -22.68 8.45 3.05
CA VAL A 504 -22.14 9.81 2.91
C VAL A 504 -21.88 10.44 4.27
N ARG A 505 -20.83 11.25 4.34
CA ARG A 505 -20.52 12.16 5.45
C ARG A 505 -20.52 13.59 4.93
N GLY A 506 -21.08 14.51 5.70
CA GLY A 506 -21.05 15.92 5.39
C GLY A 506 -22.33 16.65 5.83
N PRO A 507 -22.51 17.89 5.36
CA PRO A 507 -21.61 18.61 4.44
C PRO A 507 -20.28 19.00 5.08
N SER A 508 -19.27 19.30 4.25
CA SER A 508 -17.95 19.80 4.64
C SER A 508 -17.39 20.76 3.59
N GLY A 509 -16.34 21.49 3.95
CA GLY A 509 -15.66 22.43 3.07
C GLY A 509 -15.99 23.90 3.36
N SER A 510 -14.98 24.76 3.20
CA SER A 510 -15.06 26.22 3.36
C SER A 510 -15.26 26.96 2.04
N PHE A 511 -15.13 26.27 0.90
CA PHE A 511 -15.36 26.83 -0.41
C PHE A 511 -16.87 26.87 -0.71
N HIS A 512 -17.51 27.97 -0.34
CA HIS A 512 -18.94 28.15 -0.59
C HIS A 512 -19.32 29.61 -0.75
N THR A 513 -20.48 29.84 -1.33
CA THR A 513 -21.13 31.14 -1.30
C THR A 513 -21.84 31.37 0.04
N GLU A 514 -21.79 32.59 0.58
CA GLU A 514 -22.51 32.95 1.81
C GLU A 514 -24.00 33.17 1.55
N PRO A 515 -24.89 32.97 2.55
CA PRO A 515 -26.34 33.14 2.37
C PRO A 515 -26.76 34.52 1.87
N ARG A 516 -26.01 35.58 2.21
CA ARG A 516 -26.18 36.92 1.65
C ARG A 516 -25.21 37.09 0.48
N LEU A 517 -25.68 36.71 -0.70
CA LEU A 517 -24.88 36.74 -1.92
C LEU A 517 -24.60 38.19 -2.36
N PRO A 518 -23.38 38.49 -2.87
CA PRO A 518 -23.17 39.72 -3.62
C PRO A 518 -24.11 39.75 -4.85
N GLU A 519 -24.35 40.95 -5.38
CA GLU A 519 -25.18 41.11 -6.57
C GLU A 519 -24.58 40.41 -7.80
N GLU A 520 -23.26 40.18 -7.82
CA GLU A 520 -22.56 39.56 -8.93
C GLU A 520 -21.47 38.59 -8.46
N ILE A 521 -21.43 37.41 -9.10
CA ILE A 521 -20.44 36.36 -8.83
C ILE A 521 -19.77 35.97 -10.15
N VAL A 522 -18.45 35.89 -10.13
CA VAL A 522 -17.62 35.45 -11.25
C VAL A 522 -17.04 34.08 -10.92
N LEU A 523 -17.34 33.09 -11.74
CA LEU A 523 -16.90 31.71 -11.58
C LEU A 523 -15.86 31.39 -12.65
N VAL A 524 -14.72 30.83 -12.25
CA VAL A 524 -13.73 30.29 -13.19
C VAL A 524 -13.51 28.82 -12.87
N ALA A 525 -13.86 27.97 -13.83
CA ALA A 525 -13.79 26.52 -13.69
C ALA A 525 -12.92 25.89 -14.78
N ALA A 526 -12.29 24.77 -14.45
CA ALA A 526 -11.69 23.90 -15.47
C ALA A 526 -11.94 22.42 -15.18
N GLY A 527 -12.34 21.67 -16.21
CA GLY A 527 -12.66 20.26 -16.10
C GLY A 527 -13.71 19.97 -15.00
N SER A 528 -13.37 19.12 -14.04
CA SER A 528 -14.26 18.77 -12.92
C SER A 528 -14.41 19.88 -11.87
N GLY A 529 -13.63 20.97 -11.94
CA GLY A 529 -13.82 22.13 -11.07
C GLY A 529 -15.16 22.85 -11.25
N ILE A 530 -15.93 22.49 -12.28
CA ILE A 530 -17.30 22.98 -12.48
C ILE A 530 -18.29 22.49 -11.40
N THR A 531 -17.99 21.40 -10.68
CA THR A 531 -18.95 20.78 -9.76
C THR A 531 -19.44 21.70 -8.64
N PRO A 532 -18.59 22.39 -7.84
CA PRO A 532 -19.05 23.33 -6.83
C PRO A 532 -19.75 24.54 -7.47
N MET A 533 -19.27 24.97 -8.64
CA MET A 533 -19.85 26.07 -9.40
C MET A 533 -21.28 25.76 -9.84
N MET A 534 -21.55 24.51 -10.22
CA MET A 534 -22.89 24.09 -10.63
C MET A 534 -23.90 24.20 -9.49
N SER A 535 -23.51 23.87 -8.26
CA SER A 535 -24.36 24.10 -7.08
C SER A 535 -24.59 25.59 -6.82
N MET A 536 -23.56 26.44 -6.97
CA MET A 536 -23.69 27.90 -6.85
C MET A 536 -24.66 28.48 -7.91
N ILE A 537 -24.51 28.06 -9.17
CA ILE A 537 -25.38 28.47 -10.29
C ILE A 537 -26.82 28.05 -10.03
N ARG A 538 -27.06 26.75 -9.78
CA ARG A 538 -28.41 26.22 -9.56
C ARG A 538 -29.08 26.88 -8.35
N THR A 539 -28.34 27.11 -7.27
CA THR A 539 -28.88 27.75 -6.06
C THR A 539 -29.27 29.20 -6.31
N ARG A 540 -28.42 29.98 -7.01
CA ARG A 540 -28.74 31.38 -7.33
C ARG A 540 -29.97 31.47 -8.21
N LEU A 541 -30.05 30.65 -9.25
CA LEU A 541 -31.15 30.70 -10.22
C LEU A 541 -32.46 30.17 -9.65
N ALA A 542 -32.42 29.24 -8.67
CA ALA A 542 -33.59 28.77 -7.94
C ALA A 542 -34.28 29.89 -7.13
N ASP A 543 -33.53 30.89 -6.64
CA ASP A 543 -34.10 32.11 -6.08
C ASP A 543 -34.62 33.02 -7.21
N ARG A 544 -35.91 32.87 -7.53
CA ARG A 544 -36.62 33.64 -8.56
C ARG A 544 -36.90 35.09 -8.15
N ALA A 545 -36.82 35.42 -6.87
CA ALA A 545 -37.00 36.79 -6.38
C ALA A 545 -35.70 37.59 -6.43
N GLY A 546 -34.55 36.91 -6.43
CA GLY A 546 -33.22 37.50 -6.49
C GLY A 546 -32.87 38.12 -7.85
N ARG A 547 -32.10 39.21 -7.84
CA ARG A 547 -31.62 39.93 -9.04
C ARG A 547 -30.16 39.67 -9.41
N GLY A 548 -29.46 38.82 -8.66
CA GLY A 548 -28.03 38.71 -8.88
C GLY A 548 -27.65 37.95 -10.14
N ARG A 549 -26.47 38.29 -10.64
CA ARG A 549 -25.87 37.78 -11.86
C ARG A 549 -24.72 36.82 -11.57
N ILE A 550 -24.51 35.88 -12.47
CA ILE A 550 -23.40 34.95 -12.49
C ILE A 550 -22.76 34.96 -13.88
N ALA A 551 -21.44 35.11 -13.92
CA ALA A 551 -20.65 34.88 -15.11
C ALA A 551 -19.72 33.69 -14.89
N LEU A 552 -19.72 32.73 -15.82
CA LEU A 552 -18.89 31.54 -15.76
C LEU A 552 -17.89 31.54 -16.93
N LEU A 553 -16.60 31.50 -16.63
CA LEU A 553 -15.54 31.12 -17.59
C LEU A 553 -15.20 29.64 -17.37
N TYR A 554 -15.54 28.79 -18.34
CA TYR A 554 -15.37 27.34 -18.22
C TYR A 554 -14.40 26.78 -19.27
N SER A 555 -13.23 26.32 -18.79
CA SER A 555 -12.23 25.69 -19.64
C SER A 555 -12.38 24.16 -19.66
N SER A 556 -12.45 23.60 -20.87
CA SER A 556 -12.53 22.16 -21.12
C SER A 556 -11.54 21.73 -22.18
N ARG A 557 -11.21 20.43 -22.24
CA ARG A 557 -10.28 19.91 -23.25
C ARG A 557 -10.85 20.02 -24.66
N GLY A 558 -12.07 19.52 -24.84
CA GLY A 558 -12.87 19.53 -26.06
C GLY A 558 -14.36 19.62 -25.71
N GLU A 559 -15.23 19.67 -26.71
CA GLU A 559 -16.68 19.79 -26.52
C GLU A 559 -17.27 18.58 -25.79
N GLU A 560 -16.75 17.38 -26.07
CA GLU A 560 -17.15 16.12 -25.47
C GLU A 560 -16.77 15.98 -23.99
N GLU A 561 -15.93 16.89 -23.47
CA GLU A 561 -15.47 16.91 -22.08
C GLU A 561 -16.12 18.04 -21.26
N ILE A 562 -17.06 18.80 -21.84
CA ILE A 562 -17.82 19.83 -21.12
C ILE A 562 -18.84 19.12 -20.21
N ILE A 563 -18.52 19.03 -18.92
CA ILE A 563 -19.43 18.45 -17.93
C ILE A 563 -20.62 19.41 -17.75
N PHE A 564 -21.85 18.87 -17.77
CA PHE A 564 -23.12 19.62 -17.74
C PHE A 564 -23.42 20.48 -18.97
N ALA A 565 -22.90 20.15 -20.15
CA ALA A 565 -23.09 20.96 -21.37
C ALA A 565 -24.57 21.33 -21.64
N ASP A 566 -25.45 20.34 -21.69
CA ASP A 566 -26.89 20.54 -21.95
C ASP A 566 -27.57 21.36 -20.86
N ASP A 567 -27.17 21.12 -19.61
CA ASP A 567 -27.75 21.77 -18.44
C ASP A 567 -27.33 23.24 -18.34
N LEU A 568 -26.07 23.55 -18.61
CA LEU A 568 -25.56 24.92 -18.68
C LEU A 568 -26.22 25.69 -19.83
N ALA A 569 -26.33 25.09 -21.02
CA ALA A 569 -26.98 25.72 -22.17
C ALA A 569 -28.47 26.00 -21.91
N ARG A 570 -29.16 25.07 -21.23
CA ARG A 570 -30.56 25.26 -20.82
C ARG A 570 -30.70 26.37 -19.78
N LEU A 571 -29.89 26.35 -18.72
CA LEU A 571 -29.94 27.37 -17.66
C LEU A 571 -29.60 28.76 -18.20
N GLU A 572 -28.60 28.90 -19.05
CA GLU A 572 -28.27 30.17 -19.69
C GLU A 572 -29.41 30.66 -20.59
N LYS A 573 -30.05 29.76 -21.33
CA LYS A 573 -31.21 30.10 -22.16
C LYS A 573 -32.42 30.56 -21.33
N ASP A 574 -32.68 29.90 -20.20
CA ASP A 574 -33.84 30.17 -19.34
C ASP A 574 -33.64 31.43 -18.47
N ASP A 575 -32.40 31.79 -18.15
CA ASP A 575 -32.04 32.88 -17.25
C ASP A 575 -30.99 33.85 -17.87
N ARG A 576 -31.16 34.24 -19.15
CA ARG A 576 -30.20 35.05 -19.94
C ARG A 576 -29.75 36.38 -19.31
N ASP A 577 -30.61 36.99 -18.50
CA ASP A 577 -30.29 38.26 -17.81
C ASP A 577 -29.45 38.04 -16.53
N ARG A 578 -29.31 36.79 -16.09
CA ARG A 578 -28.72 36.41 -14.80
C ARG A 578 -27.57 35.43 -14.92
N LEU A 579 -27.45 34.66 -16.00
CA LEU A 579 -26.35 33.74 -16.25
C LEU A 579 -25.72 34.00 -17.62
N SER A 580 -24.39 34.14 -17.65
CA SER A 580 -23.60 34.11 -18.86
C SER A 580 -22.50 33.05 -18.75
N VAL A 581 -22.35 32.22 -19.77
CA VAL A 581 -21.37 31.14 -19.83
C VAL A 581 -20.43 31.35 -21.01
N THR A 582 -19.14 31.43 -20.72
CA THR A 582 -18.08 31.51 -21.73
C THR A 582 -17.26 30.23 -21.70
N HIS A 583 -17.29 29.47 -22.80
CA HIS A 583 -16.51 28.24 -22.95
C HIS A 583 -15.15 28.50 -23.60
N VAL A 584 -14.11 27.86 -23.08
CA VAL A 584 -12.76 27.85 -23.68
C VAL A 584 -12.32 26.40 -23.90
N LEU A 585 -12.07 26.04 -25.15
CA LEU A 585 -11.68 24.67 -25.52
C LEU A 585 -10.19 24.60 -25.76
N THR A 586 -9.43 23.99 -24.85
CA THR A 586 -7.97 24.03 -24.93
C THR A 586 -7.39 23.33 -26.17
N SER A 587 -8.12 22.39 -26.78
CA SER A 587 -7.74 21.75 -28.05
C SER A 587 -7.85 22.68 -29.27
N ARG A 588 -8.68 23.72 -29.19
CA ARG A 588 -8.95 24.68 -30.27
C ARG A 588 -8.32 26.05 -30.00
N ASP A 589 -8.52 26.55 -28.78
CA ASP A 589 -8.21 27.93 -28.38
C ASP A 589 -6.87 28.05 -27.65
N GLY A 590 -6.24 26.91 -27.30
CA GLY A 590 -5.07 26.87 -26.43
C GLY A 590 -5.45 26.98 -24.94
N ARG A 591 -4.45 26.85 -24.07
CA ARG A 591 -4.65 27.04 -22.61
C ARG A 591 -4.85 28.52 -22.30
N LEU A 592 -5.74 28.81 -21.36
CA LEU A 592 -5.94 30.17 -20.85
C LEU A 592 -4.65 30.71 -20.22
N ASP A 593 -4.20 31.85 -20.72
CA ASP A 593 -3.09 32.63 -20.18
C ASP A 593 -3.61 33.94 -19.54
N ALA A 594 -2.69 34.70 -18.93
CA ALA A 594 -3.03 35.96 -18.26
C ALA A 594 -3.71 36.97 -19.20
N ALA A 595 -3.31 37.00 -20.48
CA ALA A 595 -3.90 37.91 -21.47
C ALA A 595 -5.34 37.50 -21.83
N GLY A 596 -5.61 36.21 -21.98
CA GLY A 596 -6.95 35.67 -22.20
C GLY A 596 -7.90 35.95 -21.04
N VAL A 597 -7.46 35.66 -19.81
CA VAL A 597 -8.25 35.95 -18.59
C VAL A 597 -8.50 37.45 -18.45
N GLY A 598 -7.46 38.28 -18.62
CA GLY A 598 -7.58 39.73 -18.54
C GLY A 598 -8.53 40.32 -19.58
N ARG A 599 -8.49 39.85 -20.84
CA ARG A 599 -9.45 40.25 -21.88
C ARG A 599 -10.88 39.91 -21.49
N TRP A 600 -11.13 38.68 -21.05
CA TRP A 600 -12.46 38.25 -20.66
C TRP A 600 -13.04 39.07 -19.49
N ILE A 601 -12.24 39.32 -18.46
CA ILE A 601 -12.67 40.17 -17.33
C ILE A 601 -12.97 41.60 -17.79
N ASN A 602 -12.14 42.17 -18.67
CA ASN A 602 -12.34 43.52 -19.21
C ASN A 602 -13.60 43.63 -20.09
N GLU A 603 -13.94 42.58 -20.84
CA GLU A 603 -15.17 42.52 -21.64
C GLU A 603 -16.41 42.33 -20.75
N LEU A 604 -16.30 41.50 -19.71
CA LEU A 604 -17.38 41.23 -18.76
C LEU A 604 -17.74 42.46 -17.90
N GLN A 605 -16.74 43.29 -17.56
CA GLN A 605 -16.86 44.44 -16.67
C GLN A 605 -17.62 44.15 -15.36
N PRO A 606 -17.13 43.21 -14.50
CA PRO A 606 -17.79 42.91 -13.23
C PRO A 606 -17.94 44.16 -12.35
N SER A 607 -19.03 44.20 -11.59
CA SER A 607 -19.23 45.22 -10.56
C SER A 607 -18.09 45.22 -9.54
N ARG A 608 -17.86 46.39 -8.93
CA ARG A 608 -16.78 46.57 -7.96
C ARG A 608 -16.86 45.64 -6.76
N ASP A 609 -18.05 45.15 -6.42
CA ASP A 609 -18.29 44.27 -5.26
C ASP A 609 -18.46 42.80 -5.67
N ALA A 610 -18.07 42.43 -6.89
CA ALA A 610 -18.10 41.05 -7.35
C ALA A 610 -17.14 40.17 -6.54
N HIS A 611 -17.57 38.92 -6.30
CA HIS A 611 -16.73 37.87 -5.72
C HIS A 611 -16.34 36.86 -6.79
N TYR A 612 -15.10 36.38 -6.72
CA TYR A 612 -14.50 35.46 -7.68
C TYR A 612 -14.33 34.10 -7.03
N TYR A 613 -14.79 33.04 -7.68
CA TYR A 613 -14.67 31.66 -7.21
C TYR A 613 -13.93 30.83 -8.25
N LEU A 614 -12.81 30.22 -7.84
CA LEU A 614 -11.88 29.52 -8.73
C LEU A 614 -11.79 28.03 -8.35
N CYS A 615 -11.97 27.13 -9.30
CA CYS A 615 -11.70 25.71 -9.07
C CYS A 615 -11.23 25.03 -10.36
N GLY A 616 -10.05 24.42 -10.32
CA GLY A 616 -9.45 23.79 -11.49
C GLY A 616 -7.99 23.39 -11.25
N PRO A 617 -7.22 23.11 -12.32
CA PRO A 617 -5.78 22.89 -12.21
C PRO A 617 -5.06 24.13 -11.64
N GLU A 618 -4.07 23.88 -10.80
CA GLU A 618 -3.29 24.91 -10.10
C GLU A 618 -2.71 26.00 -11.02
N PRO A 619 -2.09 25.66 -12.18
CA PRO A 619 -1.56 26.70 -13.07
C PRO A 619 -2.61 27.70 -13.58
N LEU A 620 -3.86 27.26 -13.77
CA LEU A 620 -4.94 28.16 -14.17
C LEU A 620 -5.37 29.06 -13.01
N MET A 621 -5.53 28.47 -11.81
CA MET A 621 -5.96 29.23 -10.64
C MET A 621 -4.94 30.31 -10.27
N ASP A 622 -3.64 29.99 -10.34
CA ASP A 622 -2.56 30.96 -10.10
C ASP A 622 -2.59 32.09 -11.14
N THR A 623 -2.71 31.74 -12.42
CA THR A 623 -2.83 32.72 -13.51
C THR A 623 -3.99 33.70 -13.26
N VAL A 624 -5.16 33.18 -12.86
CA VAL A 624 -6.34 34.03 -12.61
C VAL A 624 -6.12 34.91 -11.38
N ARG A 625 -5.54 34.37 -10.30
CA ARG A 625 -5.22 35.15 -9.09
C ARG A 625 -4.24 36.28 -9.38
N ASP A 626 -3.21 36.03 -10.18
CA ASP A 626 -2.24 37.05 -10.57
C ASP A 626 -2.88 38.18 -11.37
N VAL A 627 -3.79 37.84 -12.30
CA VAL A 627 -4.57 38.83 -13.06
C VAL A 627 -5.47 39.65 -12.12
N LEU A 628 -6.19 39.01 -11.20
CA LEU A 628 -7.07 39.70 -10.25
C LEU A 628 -6.28 40.61 -9.30
N ALA A 629 -5.10 40.17 -8.85
CA ALA A 629 -4.19 40.98 -8.06
C ALA A 629 -3.68 42.21 -8.85
N GLY A 630 -3.33 42.02 -10.13
CA GLY A 630 -2.96 43.12 -11.04
C GLY A 630 -4.08 44.13 -11.28
N LEU A 631 -5.34 43.69 -11.17
CA LEU A 631 -6.53 44.54 -11.20
C LEU A 631 -6.90 45.14 -9.83
N ALA A 632 -6.07 44.94 -8.80
CA ALA A 632 -6.27 45.40 -7.44
C ALA A 632 -7.58 44.89 -6.79
N ILE A 633 -8.03 43.68 -7.17
CA ILE A 633 -9.14 43.01 -6.50
C ILE A 633 -8.67 42.51 -5.12
N PRO A 634 -9.37 42.85 -4.02
CA PRO A 634 -9.02 42.38 -2.68
C PRO A 634 -9.03 40.84 -2.58
N ASP A 635 -8.02 40.26 -1.95
CA ASP A 635 -7.90 38.80 -1.76
C ASP A 635 -9.11 38.20 -1.00
N THR A 636 -9.72 38.98 -0.10
CA THR A 636 -10.96 38.60 0.61
C THR A 636 -12.16 38.34 -0.30
N ARG A 637 -12.08 38.72 -1.58
CA ARG A 637 -13.11 38.50 -2.61
C ARG A 637 -12.73 37.39 -3.61
N VAL A 638 -11.57 36.77 -3.45
CA VAL A 638 -11.07 35.70 -4.32
C VAL A 638 -11.03 34.39 -3.54
N HIS A 639 -11.97 33.51 -3.86
CA HIS A 639 -12.18 32.22 -3.20
C HIS A 639 -11.68 31.12 -4.13
N HIS A 640 -11.01 30.10 -3.60
CA HIS A 640 -10.54 28.99 -4.43
C HIS A 640 -10.55 27.64 -3.70
N GLU A 641 -10.67 26.56 -4.47
CA GLU A 641 -10.59 25.19 -3.96
C GLU A 641 -9.71 24.31 -4.86
N ARG A 642 -8.86 23.50 -4.22
CA ARG A 642 -7.95 22.56 -4.87
C ARG A 642 -8.44 21.12 -4.70
N TYR A 643 -8.35 20.32 -5.76
CA TYR A 643 -8.75 18.90 -5.77
C TYR A 643 -7.56 17.92 -5.72
N THR A 644 -6.38 18.38 -5.33
CA THR A 644 -5.17 17.55 -5.26
C THR A 644 -5.02 16.91 -3.88
N SER A 645 -4.65 15.63 -3.88
CA SER A 645 -4.21 14.89 -2.70
C SER A 645 -2.69 14.76 -2.74
N GLY A 646 -2.01 15.33 -1.75
CA GLY A 646 -0.56 15.17 -1.57
C GLY A 646 0.10 16.44 -1.09
N ALA A 647 0.96 16.32 -0.07
CA ALA A 647 1.89 17.39 0.30
C ALA A 647 2.85 17.70 -0.86
N ASP A 648 3.31 18.94 -0.98
CA ASP A 648 4.43 19.25 -1.87
C ASP A 648 5.67 18.46 -1.44
N ALA A 649 6.04 17.47 -2.26
CA ALA A 649 7.14 16.54 -1.99
C ALA A 649 8.52 17.24 -1.91
N THR A 650 8.62 18.49 -2.36
CA THR A 650 9.85 19.31 -2.43
C THR A 650 10.40 19.72 -1.07
N THR A 651 9.63 19.61 0.02
CA THR A 651 10.09 19.97 1.38
C THR A 651 10.14 18.80 2.36
N ALA A 652 9.86 17.56 1.91
CA ALA A 652 9.88 16.39 2.79
C ALA A 652 11.30 15.97 3.19
N ALA A 653 11.45 15.39 4.38
CA ALA A 653 12.70 14.80 4.82
C ALA A 653 13.20 13.75 3.82
N THR A 654 14.52 13.70 3.57
CA THR A 654 15.14 12.74 2.64
C THR A 654 15.35 11.36 3.26
N ALA A 655 15.17 11.24 4.57
CA ALA A 655 15.27 9.99 5.32
C ALA A 655 13.95 9.70 6.07
N PRO A 656 13.61 8.40 6.27
CA PRO A 656 12.41 8.02 7.01
C PRO A 656 12.37 8.61 8.43
N GLN A 657 11.20 9.07 8.86
CA GLN A 657 11.01 9.67 10.19
C GLN A 657 10.13 8.78 11.07
N GLN A 658 10.44 8.69 12.35
CA GLN A 658 9.61 7.94 13.30
C GLN A 658 8.39 8.77 13.71
N MET A 659 7.19 8.19 13.63
CA MET A 659 5.94 8.76 14.14
C MET A 659 5.41 7.89 15.29
N THR A 660 5.18 8.50 16.44
CA THR A 660 4.50 7.87 17.59
C THR A 660 3.08 8.42 17.70
N ILE A 661 2.10 7.55 17.85
CA ILE A 661 0.70 7.91 18.08
C ILE A 661 0.38 7.66 19.54
N GLU A 662 -0.21 8.66 20.19
CA GLU A 662 -0.69 8.64 21.56
C GLU A 662 -2.19 8.92 21.61
N GLU A 663 -2.86 8.37 22.62
CA GLU A 663 -4.25 8.67 22.97
C GLU A 663 -4.26 9.02 24.46
N ASP A 664 -4.58 10.27 24.80
CA ASP A 664 -4.54 10.83 26.16
C ASP A 664 -3.14 10.70 26.79
N GLY A 665 -2.11 11.04 26.01
CA GLY A 665 -0.71 10.90 26.40
C GLY A 665 -0.22 9.46 26.63
N ARG A 666 -0.98 8.45 26.19
CA ARG A 666 -0.56 7.03 26.25
C ARG A 666 -0.16 6.54 24.87
N PRO A 667 1.04 5.93 24.71
CA PRO A 667 1.46 5.42 23.41
C PRO A 667 0.55 4.28 22.94
N VAL A 668 -0.03 4.48 21.76
CA VAL A 668 -0.87 3.51 21.03
C VAL A 668 -0.01 2.68 20.08
N GLY A 669 0.96 3.33 19.41
CA GLY A 669 1.87 2.64 18.52
C GLY A 669 2.85 3.58 17.82
N THR A 670 3.84 2.98 17.17
CA THR A 670 4.90 3.70 16.46
C THR A 670 5.07 3.13 15.06
N VAL A 671 5.32 3.99 14.09
CA VAL A 671 5.55 3.64 12.68
C VAL A 671 6.66 4.51 12.09
N MET A 672 7.31 4.03 11.05
CA MET A 672 8.21 4.85 10.25
C MET A 672 7.45 5.44 9.06
N VAL A 673 7.56 6.74 8.88
CA VAL A 673 7.00 7.50 7.77
C VAL A 673 8.09 7.65 6.72
N GLU A 674 7.86 7.13 5.52
CA GLU A 674 8.83 7.20 4.42
C GLU A 674 8.89 8.64 3.85
N PRO A 675 10.01 9.04 3.23
CA PRO A 675 10.12 10.32 2.52
C PRO A 675 8.94 10.57 1.58
N GLY A 676 8.26 11.71 1.75
CA GLY A 676 7.09 12.10 0.95
C GLY A 676 5.76 11.41 1.33
N GLN A 677 5.76 10.50 2.30
CA GLN A 677 4.54 9.86 2.80
C GLN A 677 3.83 10.75 3.83
N THR A 678 2.49 10.85 3.72
CA THR A 678 1.71 11.56 4.73
C THR A 678 1.65 10.79 6.05
N LEU A 679 1.50 11.51 7.17
CA LEU A 679 1.32 10.93 8.50
C LEU A 679 0.10 9.99 8.53
N LEU A 680 -1.00 10.36 7.86
CA LEU A 680 -2.20 9.54 7.75
C LEU A 680 -1.91 8.22 7.03
N ASP A 681 -1.25 8.27 5.87
CA ASP A 681 -0.99 7.06 5.09
C ASP A 681 -0.08 6.09 5.84
N ALA A 682 0.96 6.60 6.51
CA ALA A 682 1.86 5.79 7.33
C ALA A 682 1.09 5.13 8.49
N GLY A 683 0.28 5.91 9.22
CA GLY A 683 -0.52 5.39 10.33
C GLY A 683 -1.52 4.34 9.89
N LEU A 684 -2.26 4.57 8.80
CA LEU A 684 -3.22 3.60 8.25
C LEU A 684 -2.54 2.33 7.71
N ALA A 685 -1.37 2.45 7.08
CA ALA A 685 -0.60 1.30 6.62
C ALA A 685 -0.12 0.41 7.78
N ALA A 686 0.26 1.03 8.90
CA ALA A 686 0.61 0.34 10.14
C ALA A 686 -0.60 -0.14 10.96
N GLY A 687 -1.84 0.18 10.54
CA GLY A 687 -3.05 -0.19 11.25
C GLY A 687 -3.28 0.60 12.54
N LEU A 688 -2.70 1.79 12.65
CA LEU A 688 -2.92 2.71 13.78
C LEU A 688 -4.28 3.43 13.65
N PRO A 689 -4.92 3.81 14.76
CA PRO A 689 -6.24 4.42 14.77
C PRO A 689 -6.19 5.89 14.34
N MET A 690 -5.99 6.14 13.06
CA MET A 690 -5.91 7.51 12.52
C MET A 690 -7.31 8.10 12.26
N PRO A 691 -7.63 9.31 12.74
CA PRO A 691 -8.86 10.00 12.37
C PRO A 691 -8.74 10.59 10.95
N TYR A 692 -9.75 10.42 10.09
CA TYR A 692 -9.76 11.03 8.73
C TYR A 692 -11.12 10.94 8.03
N SER A 693 -11.34 11.82 7.03
CA SER A 693 -12.44 11.73 6.07
C SER A 693 -12.05 12.15 4.64
N CYS A 694 -11.85 13.45 4.37
CA CYS A 694 -11.72 13.96 3.00
C CYS A 694 -10.38 13.65 2.30
N THR A 695 -9.32 13.40 3.08
CA THR A 695 -7.93 13.17 2.63
C THR A 695 -7.31 14.30 1.78
N VAL A 696 -7.86 15.51 1.86
CA VAL A 696 -7.37 16.69 1.10
C VAL A 696 -7.17 17.94 1.96
N GLY A 697 -7.23 17.79 3.29
CA GLY A 697 -6.96 18.90 4.22
C GLY A 697 -8.10 19.91 4.45
N ASN A 698 -9.32 19.62 3.97
CA ASN A 698 -10.44 20.59 3.99
C ASN A 698 -11.55 20.30 5.01
N CYS A 699 -11.63 19.10 5.61
CA CYS A 699 -12.75 18.74 6.51
C CYS A 699 -12.43 18.80 8.00
N GLY A 700 -11.16 18.86 8.41
CA GLY A 700 -10.77 18.82 9.82
C GLY A 700 -10.81 17.44 10.49
N ASP A 701 -11.52 16.44 9.95
CA ASP A 701 -11.55 15.08 10.54
C ASP A 701 -10.17 14.42 10.74
N CYS A 702 -9.12 14.89 10.07
CA CYS A 702 -7.75 14.37 10.21
C CYS A 702 -6.87 15.21 11.15
N MET A 703 -7.48 16.19 11.84
CA MET A 703 -6.84 17.09 12.78
C MET A 703 -6.45 16.34 14.04
N VAL A 704 -5.21 16.52 14.47
CA VAL A 704 -4.63 15.94 15.69
C VAL A 704 -3.66 16.93 16.29
N LYS A 705 -3.28 16.73 17.55
CA LYS A 705 -2.30 17.60 18.21
C LYS A 705 -0.87 17.08 18.02
N LEU A 706 0.03 17.94 17.56
CA LEU A 706 1.47 17.65 17.51
C LEU A 706 2.09 17.90 18.88
N GLN A 707 2.51 16.85 19.57
CA GLN A 707 3.14 16.95 20.90
C GLN A 707 4.63 17.31 20.80
N THR A 708 5.34 16.68 19.86
CA THR A 708 6.78 16.92 19.63
C THR A 708 7.13 16.74 18.16
N GLY A 709 8.17 17.44 17.70
CA GLY A 709 8.73 17.30 16.35
C GLY A 709 8.24 18.39 15.41
N GLU A 710 8.57 18.24 14.13
CA GLU A 710 8.28 19.21 13.08
C GLU A 710 7.65 18.53 11.87
N ILE A 711 6.70 19.21 11.24
CA ILE A 711 5.99 18.75 10.05
C ILE A 711 5.92 19.86 9.01
N THR A 712 5.73 19.48 7.75
CA THR A 712 5.26 20.35 6.67
C THR A 712 3.86 19.93 6.28
N GLN A 713 2.98 20.89 5.95
CA GLN A 713 1.63 20.63 5.46
C GLN A 713 1.23 21.73 4.47
N ASN A 714 0.47 21.37 3.45
CA ASN A 714 0.09 22.31 2.39
C ASN A 714 -0.89 23.38 2.89
N GLU A 715 -0.78 24.56 2.28
CA GLU A 715 -1.67 25.71 2.47
C GLU A 715 -2.30 26.14 1.14
N PRO A 716 -3.52 26.72 1.14
CA PRO A 716 -4.39 26.88 2.30
C PRO A 716 -5.03 25.55 2.74
N ASN A 717 -5.39 25.45 4.02
CA ASN A 717 -6.11 24.31 4.59
C ASN A 717 -7.20 24.77 5.58
N CYS A 718 -7.94 23.82 6.16
CA CYS A 718 -9.06 24.12 7.05
C CYS A 718 -8.68 24.56 8.49
N LEU A 719 -7.40 24.58 8.86
CA LEU A 719 -6.99 24.99 10.21
C LEU A 719 -7.06 26.51 10.36
N THR A 720 -7.69 26.97 11.42
CA THR A 720 -7.67 28.38 11.82
C THR A 720 -6.27 28.78 12.31
N PRO A 721 -5.91 30.09 12.26
CA PRO A 721 -4.65 30.57 12.84
C PRO A 721 -4.47 30.18 14.30
N GLN A 722 -5.56 30.16 15.09
CA GLN A 722 -5.53 29.76 16.49
C GLN A 722 -5.24 28.27 16.65
N GLN A 723 -5.90 27.39 15.90
CA GLN A 723 -5.62 25.95 15.92
C GLN A 723 -4.17 25.64 15.55
N LYS A 724 -3.60 26.35 14.56
CA LYS A 724 -2.18 26.21 14.21
C LYS A 724 -1.28 26.64 15.39
N ALA A 725 -1.60 27.76 16.04
CA ALA A 725 -0.86 28.24 17.21
C ALA A 725 -0.95 27.25 18.40
N ASP A 726 -2.07 26.55 18.55
CA ASP A 726 -2.30 25.55 19.59
C ASP A 726 -1.66 24.18 19.29
N GLY A 727 -0.96 24.06 18.15
CA GLY A 727 -0.20 22.87 17.75
C GLY A 727 -1.01 21.83 16.99
N TYR A 728 -2.17 22.18 16.44
CA TYR A 728 -2.96 21.27 15.62
C TYR A 728 -2.42 21.17 14.19
N ILE A 729 -2.44 19.94 13.67
CA ILE A 729 -1.94 19.58 12.33
C ILE A 729 -2.93 18.67 11.62
N LEU A 730 -2.86 18.61 10.28
CA LEU A 730 -3.71 17.74 9.46
C LEU A 730 -2.91 16.55 8.96
N THR A 731 -3.11 15.38 9.57
CA THR A 731 -2.36 14.15 9.23
C THR A 731 -2.49 13.73 7.76
N CYS A 732 -3.60 14.09 7.12
CA CYS A 732 -3.91 13.74 5.75
C CYS A 732 -3.14 14.52 4.68
N ILE A 733 -2.50 15.62 5.05
CA ILE A 733 -1.66 16.44 4.15
C ILE A 733 -0.32 16.79 4.80
N GLY A 734 -0.07 16.33 6.03
CA GLY A 734 1.14 16.58 6.79
C GLY A 734 2.19 15.49 6.56
N CYS A 735 3.44 15.91 6.35
CA CYS A 735 4.62 15.05 6.26
C CYS A 735 5.63 15.44 7.36
N PRO A 736 6.26 14.49 8.05
CA PRO A 736 7.25 14.81 9.10
C PRO A 736 8.57 15.30 8.51
N LEU A 737 9.14 16.32 9.15
CA LEU A 737 10.51 16.82 8.92
C LEU A 737 11.49 16.23 9.93
N SER A 738 11.00 15.79 11.09
CA SER A 738 11.77 15.12 12.15
C SER A 738 10.93 14.01 12.79
N LYS A 739 11.47 13.33 13.82
CA LYS A 739 10.68 12.40 14.64
C LYS A 739 9.52 13.13 15.31
N VAL A 740 8.30 12.61 15.18
CA VAL A 740 7.08 13.24 15.69
C VAL A 740 6.31 12.37 16.67
N THR A 741 5.56 13.02 17.56
CA THR A 741 4.59 12.40 18.46
C THR A 741 3.25 13.12 18.28
N LEU A 742 2.18 12.38 17.99
CA LEU A 742 0.84 12.89 17.72
C LEU A 742 -0.14 12.38 18.78
N ASP A 743 -1.01 13.25 19.30
CA ASP A 743 -2.11 12.86 20.18
C ASP A 743 -3.45 12.92 19.43
N ILE A 744 -4.19 11.80 19.45
CA ILE A 744 -5.45 11.62 18.73
C ILE A 744 -6.70 11.74 19.62
N ALA A 745 -6.56 11.95 20.93
CA ALA A 745 -7.67 11.78 21.87
C ALA A 745 -8.76 12.85 21.82
N ASP A 746 -8.47 14.08 21.37
CA ASP A 746 -9.51 15.04 20.99
C ASP A 746 -8.92 16.21 20.16
N PRO A 747 -9.40 16.45 18.93
CA PRO A 747 -9.01 17.60 18.11
C PRO A 747 -9.62 18.93 18.59
#